data_AF-A0A5E8ER85-F1
#
_entry.id   AF-A0A5E8ER85-F1
#
_cell.length_a   1.000
_cell.length_b   1.000
_cell.length_c   1.000
_cell.angle_alpha   90.00
_cell.angle_beta   90.00
_cell.angle_gamma   90.00
#
_symmetry.space_group_name_H-M   'P 1'
#
loop_
_entity.id
_entity.type
_entity.pdbx_description
1 polymer ?
#
loop_
_entity_poly.entity_id
_entity_poly.type
_entity_poly.pdbx_seq_one_letter_code
_entity_poly.pdbx_strand_id
1 'polypeptide(L)'
;MPTLHLVEASIADLRRALEDGTVTSVELVAAYLRRIVHYDRHGITLNAVPVLNPNMFEEAEASDWRRRAGKALGPLDGIPYTAKDSYKVKGLTVAAGSPAFEHLVATEDAFTIARLRAAGAVLIGLTNMPPMANGGMQRGVYGRAESPYNKDFLTAAFASGSSNGSGTATAASFAAFGLGEETWSSGRAPASNNALTAYTPSRGVISVRGNWPLVPTMDVVVPHTRSIADMLELLDVVVADDAEARGDFWRVQPWVDIPKASTLRPASYTALPLQGALKGKRLGVPKMYIGKDDGADRPIETRASVLELWRQAARDLQALGAEVVEVDFPVVSNYERDRPGERSMVDRGLVPPEFAEREIWDLSIWSWDDFLRANADPAIPDLASVDGAKIFPQPPGALRDRYGEADFDLAQYVERAKRGVARLEDIPTIGEGLKGLEATRRVDFEDWLHANRLDAVVLPAVADVGPADADVNEASARLAWRNGTWVANGNLVWRHLGIPTVTVPMGTMVDIGMPVGLTFAGKAYDDTALLTMAGDYERATKRRTAPPRTPALADDVFAAGSGVRRGAGDAPFALKLTAETVHAGDTDEIAIALEIEPAESEATVKVHVNGEPVIMRAGGNRYRGRIVLPAATHQGFHSVWRGSYGSIVTAIAKSPDGRAAGAYVVTGGIE
;
A
#
# COMPACT_ATOMS: atom_id res chain seq x y z
N MET A 1 -11.13 22.32 23.01
CA MET A 1 -10.62 21.57 21.83
C MET A 1 -11.05 20.12 21.98
N PRO A 2 -11.22 19.35 20.90
CA PRO A 2 -11.55 17.93 21.00
C PRO A 2 -10.31 17.09 21.35
N THR A 3 -10.47 16.04 22.15
CA THR A 3 -9.45 15.00 22.37
C THR A 3 -9.17 14.28 21.04
N LEU A 4 -7.90 14.05 20.71
CA LEU A 4 -7.52 13.24 19.55
C LEU A 4 -7.46 11.76 19.94
N HIS A 5 -8.15 10.92 19.17
CA HIS A 5 -8.01 9.46 19.21
C HIS A 5 -7.27 9.02 17.95
N LEU A 6 -6.09 8.41 18.08
CA LEU A 6 -5.22 8.06 16.95
C LEU A 6 -5.86 7.03 16.00
N VAL A 7 -6.49 6.01 16.58
CA VAL A 7 -7.16 4.94 15.83
C VAL A 7 -8.36 5.50 15.10
N GLU A 8 -8.41 5.27 13.78
CA GLU A 8 -9.42 5.83 12.87
C GLU A 8 -9.41 7.38 12.74
N ALA A 9 -8.38 8.08 13.22
CA ALA A 9 -8.23 9.51 12.93
C ALA A 9 -8.05 9.74 11.41
N SER A 10 -8.74 10.77 10.89
CA SER A 10 -8.50 11.28 9.54
C SER A 10 -7.26 12.19 9.51
N ILE A 11 -6.70 12.41 8.32
CA ILE A 11 -5.63 13.38 8.09
C ILE A 11 -6.04 14.77 8.60
N ALA A 12 -7.30 15.17 8.39
CA ALA A 12 -7.83 16.43 8.88
C ALA A 12 -7.87 16.52 10.42
N ASP A 13 -8.16 15.41 11.11
CA ASP A 13 -8.12 15.36 12.58
C ASP A 13 -6.69 15.49 13.11
N LEU A 14 -5.75 14.77 12.48
CA LEU A 14 -4.32 14.82 12.83
C LEU A 14 -3.74 16.22 12.58
N ARG A 15 -4.00 16.81 11.40
CA ARG A 15 -3.58 18.18 11.07
C ARG A 15 -4.09 19.17 12.10
N ARG A 16 -5.39 19.11 12.43
CA ARG A 16 -6.00 20.02 13.42
C ARG A 16 -5.32 19.90 14.78
N ALA A 17 -5.06 18.67 15.24
CA ALA A 17 -4.39 18.41 16.52
C ALA A 17 -2.92 18.90 16.54
N LEU A 18 -2.24 18.88 15.39
CA LEU A 18 -0.91 19.49 15.23
C LEU A 18 -1.00 21.03 15.27
N GLU A 19 -1.96 21.61 14.57
CA GLU A 19 -2.15 23.07 14.47
C GLU A 19 -2.52 23.72 15.82
N ASP A 20 -3.39 23.06 16.59
CA ASP A 20 -3.85 23.55 17.89
C ASP A 20 -2.90 23.17 19.05
N GLY A 21 -1.90 22.32 18.78
CA GLY A 21 -0.88 21.90 19.73
C GLY A 21 -1.32 20.80 20.71
N THR A 22 -2.44 20.13 20.44
CA THR A 22 -2.89 18.94 21.18
C THR A 22 -1.83 17.82 21.12
N VAL A 23 -1.14 17.71 19.99
CA VAL A 23 -0.07 16.73 19.76
C VAL A 23 1.05 17.35 18.91
N THR A 24 2.26 16.84 19.05
CA THR A 24 3.42 17.14 18.17
C THR A 24 3.61 16.03 17.13
N SER A 25 4.32 16.31 16.04
CA SER A 25 4.68 15.30 15.03
C SER A 25 5.51 14.19 15.67
N VAL A 26 6.43 14.51 16.59
CA VAL A 26 7.22 13.53 17.34
C VAL A 26 6.32 12.60 18.16
N GLU A 27 5.34 13.16 18.88
CA GLU A 27 4.39 12.35 19.65
C GLU A 27 3.51 11.47 18.75
N LEU A 28 3.09 11.97 17.57
CA LEU A 28 2.34 11.16 16.60
C LEU A 28 3.16 10.00 16.06
N VAL A 29 4.40 10.26 15.60
CA VAL A 29 5.30 9.22 15.08
C VAL A 29 5.57 8.17 16.15
N ALA A 30 5.83 8.58 17.39
CA ALA A 30 6.08 7.64 18.46
C ALA A 30 4.84 6.80 18.80
N ALA A 31 3.63 7.37 18.77
CA ALA A 31 2.40 6.61 19.02
C ALA A 31 2.13 5.58 17.90
N TYR A 32 2.35 5.95 16.64
CA TYR A 32 2.26 5.00 15.53
C TYR A 32 3.34 3.90 15.60
N LEU A 33 4.59 4.27 15.90
CA LEU A 33 5.67 3.30 16.09
C LEU A 33 5.34 2.35 17.25
N ARG A 34 4.78 2.85 18.36
CA ARG A 34 4.33 2.00 19.47
C ARG A 34 3.32 0.94 19.00
N ARG A 35 2.34 1.31 18.16
CA ARG A 35 1.37 0.36 17.60
C ARG A 35 2.03 -0.68 16.70
N ILE A 36 2.96 -0.26 15.83
CA ILE A 36 3.73 -1.18 14.98
C ILE A 36 4.52 -2.16 15.86
N VAL A 37 5.26 -1.64 16.82
CA VAL A 37 6.06 -2.48 17.71
C VAL A 37 5.19 -3.49 18.48
N HIS A 38 4.02 -3.07 18.99
CA HIS A 38 3.14 -3.90 19.81
C HIS A 38 2.35 -4.95 19.00
N TYR A 39 1.82 -4.60 17.83
CA TYR A 39 0.94 -5.48 17.04
C TYR A 39 1.63 -6.12 15.83
N ASP A 40 2.63 -5.45 15.26
CA ASP A 40 3.26 -5.82 14.00
C ASP A 40 4.50 -6.69 14.20
N ARG A 41 5.45 -6.20 15.01
CA ARG A 41 6.74 -6.85 15.27
C ARG A 41 6.69 -7.82 16.44
N HIS A 42 5.87 -7.50 17.44
CA HIS A 42 5.59 -8.36 18.58
C HIS A 42 4.09 -8.59 18.72
N GLY A 43 3.66 -9.18 19.84
CA GLY A 43 2.26 -9.46 20.12
C GLY A 43 1.65 -10.43 19.11
N ILE A 44 0.73 -9.93 18.28
CA ILE A 44 0.00 -10.74 17.29
C ILE A 44 0.73 -10.89 15.94
N THR A 45 1.90 -10.27 15.81
CA THR A 45 2.86 -10.41 14.70
C THR A 45 2.23 -10.24 13.32
N LEU A 46 1.65 -9.07 13.05
CA LEU A 46 1.07 -8.76 11.73
C LEU A 46 2.10 -8.62 10.61
N ASN A 47 3.37 -8.34 10.92
CA ASN A 47 4.50 -8.33 9.99
C ASN A 47 4.29 -7.50 8.69
N ALA A 48 3.65 -6.35 8.83
CA ALA A 48 3.29 -5.42 7.78
C ALA A 48 4.37 -4.38 7.49
N VAL A 49 5.17 -3.95 8.46
CA VAL A 49 6.19 -2.88 8.32
C VAL A 49 7.58 -3.43 8.64
N PRO A 50 8.23 -4.21 7.74
CA PRO A 50 9.49 -4.91 8.02
C PRO A 50 10.76 -4.05 7.95
N VAL A 51 10.68 -2.82 7.43
CA VAL A 51 11.81 -1.87 7.38
C VAL A 51 11.36 -0.56 8.00
N LEU A 52 12.04 -0.10 9.04
CA LEU A 52 11.76 1.19 9.67
C LEU A 52 12.66 2.29 9.07
N ASN A 53 12.16 3.52 9.02
CA ASN A 53 12.97 4.68 8.68
C ASN A 53 13.74 5.17 9.92
N PRO A 54 15.08 5.04 9.97
CA PRO A 54 15.86 5.49 11.12
C PRO A 54 15.77 7.01 11.35
N ASN A 55 15.39 7.77 10.32
CA ASN A 55 15.30 9.23 10.38
C ASN A 55 13.88 9.73 10.75
N MET A 56 12.93 8.84 11.08
CA MET A 56 11.52 9.24 11.30
C MET A 56 11.36 10.31 12.39
N PHE A 57 12.16 10.26 13.46
CA PHE A 57 12.12 11.25 14.54
C PHE A 57 12.78 12.57 14.14
N GLU A 58 13.88 12.54 13.39
CA GLU A 58 14.50 13.74 12.84
C GLU A 58 13.53 14.48 11.89
N GLU A 59 12.86 13.74 11.00
CA GLU A 59 11.85 14.29 10.09
C GLU A 59 10.67 14.92 10.85
N ALA A 60 10.21 14.28 11.93
CA ALA A 60 9.14 14.77 12.79
C ALA A 60 9.54 16.02 13.58
N GLU A 61 10.73 16.04 14.18
CA GLU A 61 11.29 17.19 14.90
C GLU A 61 11.43 18.40 13.96
N ALA A 62 11.85 18.17 12.72
CA ALA A 62 11.91 19.22 11.70
C ALA A 62 10.51 19.80 11.38
N SER A 63 9.47 18.97 11.33
CA SER A 63 8.07 19.42 11.18
C SER A 63 7.61 20.26 12.37
N ASP A 64 7.86 19.79 13.59
CA ASP A 64 7.49 20.51 14.81
C ASP A 64 8.20 21.87 14.90
N TRP A 65 9.48 21.94 14.51
CA TRP A 65 10.22 23.18 14.44
C TRP A 65 9.63 24.15 13.40
N ARG A 66 9.35 23.69 12.18
CA ARG A 66 8.67 24.49 11.15
C ARG A 66 7.34 25.04 11.66
N ARG A 67 6.54 24.20 12.32
CA ARG A 67 5.23 24.57 12.86
C ARG A 67 5.35 25.64 13.95
N ARG A 68 6.30 25.51 14.87
CA ARG A 68 6.58 26.54 15.90
C ARG A 68 7.04 27.86 15.30
N ALA A 69 7.81 27.81 14.22
CA ALA A 69 8.25 28.98 13.49
C ALA A 69 7.16 29.62 12.59
N GLY A 70 5.95 29.06 12.53
CA GLY A 70 4.89 29.51 11.62
C GLY A 70 5.19 29.24 10.14
N LYS A 71 6.00 28.22 9.84
CA LYS A 71 6.51 27.86 8.52
C LYS A 71 6.11 26.43 8.10
N ALA A 72 4.94 25.97 8.52
CA ALA A 72 4.43 24.66 8.10
C ALA A 72 4.32 24.59 6.56
N LEU A 73 4.67 23.44 5.97
CA LEU A 73 4.79 23.26 4.51
C LEU A 73 3.44 23.04 3.81
N GLY A 74 2.40 22.64 4.55
CA GLY A 74 1.08 22.42 4.01
C GLY A 74 0.26 21.41 4.81
N PRO A 75 -0.82 20.86 4.21
CA PRO A 75 -1.78 19.99 4.90
C PRO A 75 -1.20 18.68 5.45
N LEU A 76 -0.08 18.20 4.88
CA LEU A 76 0.57 16.94 5.26
C LEU A 76 1.84 17.13 6.11
N ASP A 77 2.20 18.36 6.50
CA ASP A 77 3.42 18.59 7.28
C ASP A 77 3.33 17.90 8.65
N GLY A 78 4.22 16.96 8.95
CA GLY A 78 4.21 16.15 10.17
C GLY A 78 3.21 14.98 10.18
N ILE A 79 2.54 14.69 9.05
CA ILE A 79 1.62 13.56 8.95
C ILE A 79 2.40 12.26 8.66
N PRO A 80 2.32 11.22 9.51
CA PRO A 80 3.07 9.99 9.31
C PRO A 80 2.46 9.06 8.27
N TYR A 81 3.28 8.40 7.45
CA TYR A 81 2.84 7.45 6.42
C TYR A 81 3.77 6.23 6.28
N THR A 82 3.32 5.22 5.56
CA THR A 82 4.14 4.07 5.12
C THR A 82 4.13 3.94 3.60
N ALA A 83 5.13 3.26 3.03
CA ALA A 83 5.20 2.99 1.59
C ALA A 83 5.56 1.53 1.32
N LYS A 84 5.12 0.95 0.21
CA LYS A 84 5.52 -0.41 -0.17
C LYS A 84 7.04 -0.49 -0.41
N ASP A 85 7.65 -1.64 -0.13
CA ASP A 85 9.09 -1.88 -0.35
C ASP A 85 9.53 -1.83 -1.83
N SER A 86 8.60 -1.65 -2.77
CA SER A 86 8.90 -1.32 -4.17
C SER A 86 9.28 0.14 -4.40
N TYR A 87 9.02 1.04 -3.44
CA TYR A 87 9.33 2.46 -3.57
C TYR A 87 10.77 2.74 -3.15
N LYS A 88 11.55 3.38 -4.03
CA LYS A 88 12.83 3.96 -3.64
C LYS A 88 12.62 5.04 -2.57
N VAL A 89 13.28 4.88 -1.43
CA VAL A 89 13.41 5.91 -0.40
C VAL A 89 14.89 6.08 -0.13
N LYS A 90 15.42 7.26 -0.38
CA LYS A 90 16.86 7.50 -0.33
C LYS A 90 17.46 7.05 1.01
N GLY A 91 18.45 6.15 0.93
CA GLY A 91 19.17 5.61 2.09
C GLY A 91 18.56 4.38 2.73
N LEU A 92 17.34 3.97 2.35
CA LEU A 92 16.75 2.69 2.77
C LEU A 92 17.03 1.60 1.73
N THR A 93 16.90 0.34 2.15
CA THR A 93 16.85 -0.79 1.22
C THR A 93 15.62 -0.71 0.34
N VAL A 94 15.73 -1.16 -0.91
CA VAL A 94 14.63 -1.24 -1.88
C VAL A 94 14.59 -2.65 -2.48
N ALA A 95 14.26 -3.61 -1.62
CA ALA A 95 14.43 -5.03 -1.92
C ALA A 95 13.29 -5.62 -2.77
N ALA A 96 12.17 -4.91 -2.89
CA ALA A 96 10.92 -5.43 -3.44
C ALA A 96 10.54 -6.80 -2.84
N GLY A 97 10.79 -7.01 -1.55
CA GLY A 97 10.55 -8.29 -0.87
C GLY A 97 11.42 -9.47 -1.35
N SER A 98 12.39 -9.26 -2.24
CA SER A 98 13.23 -10.31 -2.81
C SER A 98 14.54 -10.52 -2.04
N PRO A 99 14.93 -11.77 -1.74
CA PRO A 99 16.25 -12.07 -1.19
C PRO A 99 17.43 -11.63 -2.10
N ALA A 100 17.22 -11.50 -3.41
CA ALA A 100 18.27 -11.03 -4.32
C ALA A 100 18.65 -9.56 -4.13
N PHE A 101 17.73 -8.76 -3.60
CA PHE A 101 17.88 -7.30 -3.47
C PHE A 101 17.85 -6.84 -2.00
N GLU A 102 18.02 -7.75 -1.03
CA GLU A 102 17.93 -7.46 0.41
C GLU A 102 18.94 -6.43 0.91
N HIS A 103 19.98 -6.17 0.12
CA HIS A 103 21.03 -5.17 0.41
C HIS A 103 21.08 -4.04 -0.63
N LEU A 104 20.18 -4.01 -1.62
CA LEU A 104 20.11 -2.93 -2.60
C LEU A 104 19.61 -1.66 -1.91
N VAL A 105 20.42 -0.59 -1.90
CA VAL A 105 20.06 0.67 -1.25
C VAL A 105 19.62 1.70 -2.29
N ALA A 106 18.49 2.35 -2.02
CA ALA A 106 17.97 3.41 -2.89
C ALA A 106 18.84 4.67 -2.81
N THR A 107 19.29 5.18 -3.96
CA THR A 107 20.16 6.37 -4.05
C THR A 107 19.40 7.70 -4.13
N GLU A 108 18.11 7.64 -4.43
CA GLU A 108 17.18 8.76 -4.55
C GLU A 108 15.78 8.33 -4.11
N ASP A 109 14.90 9.31 -3.88
CA ASP A 109 13.49 9.05 -3.62
C ASP A 109 12.73 8.79 -4.93
N ALA A 110 11.76 7.87 -4.90
CA ALA A 110 10.72 7.78 -5.92
C ALA A 110 9.94 9.11 -6.01
N PHE A 111 9.32 9.41 -7.15
CA PHE A 111 8.61 10.67 -7.37
C PHE A 111 7.59 10.95 -6.26
N THR A 112 6.76 9.98 -5.93
CA THR A 112 5.72 10.11 -4.89
C THR A 112 6.32 10.37 -3.50
N ILE A 113 7.44 9.70 -3.17
CA ILE A 113 8.17 9.92 -1.90
C ILE A 113 8.75 11.34 -1.86
N ALA A 114 9.36 11.81 -2.95
CA ALA A 114 9.91 13.16 -3.03
C ALA A 114 8.81 14.24 -2.88
N ARG A 115 7.63 14.03 -3.47
CA ARG A 115 6.46 14.92 -3.31
C ARG A 115 6.00 14.98 -1.85
N LEU A 116 5.91 13.84 -1.18
CA LEU A 116 5.50 13.74 0.22
C LEU A 116 6.53 14.36 1.17
N ARG A 117 7.82 14.09 0.95
CA ARG A 117 8.92 14.70 1.71
C ARG A 117 8.91 16.22 1.57
N ALA A 118 8.71 16.73 0.35
CA ALA A 118 8.60 18.17 0.10
C ALA A 118 7.36 18.81 0.76
N ALA A 119 6.29 18.03 0.99
CA ALA A 119 5.11 18.47 1.74
C ALA A 119 5.26 18.33 3.27
N GLY A 120 6.39 17.79 3.76
CA GLY A 120 6.69 17.60 5.17
C GLY A 120 6.08 16.35 5.80
N ALA A 121 5.51 15.42 5.00
CA ALA A 121 5.04 14.15 5.52
C ALA A 121 6.20 13.28 6.03
N VAL A 122 5.97 12.51 7.08
CA VAL A 122 7.03 11.74 7.77
C VAL A 122 6.90 10.26 7.44
N LEU A 123 7.94 9.67 6.85
CA LEU A 123 7.91 8.24 6.55
C LEU A 123 8.26 7.45 7.82
N ILE A 124 7.38 6.53 8.24
CA ILE A 124 7.68 5.60 9.34
C ILE A 124 8.51 4.41 8.86
N GLY A 125 8.22 3.89 7.67
CA GLY A 125 8.90 2.70 7.16
C GLY A 125 8.30 2.13 5.88
N LEU A 126 8.95 1.09 5.37
CA LEU A 126 8.50 0.34 4.20
C LEU A 126 7.66 -0.88 4.59
N THR A 127 6.65 -1.20 3.79
CA THR A 127 5.68 -2.27 4.05
C THR A 127 5.95 -3.53 3.24
N ASN A 128 5.61 -4.67 3.82
CA ASN A 128 5.85 -6.01 3.30
C ASN A 128 5.16 -6.27 1.95
N MET A 129 5.79 -7.16 1.16
CA MET A 129 5.35 -7.62 -0.15
C MET A 129 6.05 -8.95 -0.53
N PRO A 130 5.46 -9.79 -1.41
CA PRO A 130 6.17 -10.90 -2.02
C PRO A 130 7.28 -10.42 -2.94
N PRO A 131 8.26 -11.29 -3.26
CA PRO A 131 9.36 -10.93 -4.14
C PRO A 131 8.89 -10.34 -5.47
N MET A 132 9.45 -9.17 -5.80
CA MET A 132 9.25 -8.45 -7.06
C MET A 132 7.80 -8.07 -7.36
N ALA A 133 6.95 -8.03 -6.33
CA ALA A 133 5.50 -7.86 -6.47
C ALA A 133 4.81 -8.95 -7.31
N ASN A 134 5.51 -10.01 -7.74
CA ASN A 134 5.04 -11.04 -8.67
C ASN A 134 4.16 -12.11 -7.99
N GLY A 135 3.14 -11.66 -7.27
CA GLY A 135 2.24 -12.53 -6.55
C GLY A 135 1.32 -11.76 -5.60
N GLY A 136 0.92 -12.42 -4.52
CA GLY A 136 0.10 -11.80 -3.48
C GLY A 136 0.55 -12.11 -2.07
N MET A 137 0.44 -13.38 -1.68
CA MET A 137 0.64 -13.83 -0.29
C MET A 137 1.78 -14.85 -0.13
N GLN A 138 2.56 -15.08 -1.19
CA GLN A 138 3.83 -15.78 -1.11
C GLN A 138 4.78 -15.02 -0.16
N ARG A 139 5.66 -15.75 0.52
CA ARG A 139 6.62 -15.15 1.45
C ARG A 139 7.89 -14.71 0.72
N GLY A 140 8.31 -13.48 0.96
CA GLY A 140 9.59 -12.95 0.51
C GLY A 140 10.62 -12.87 1.63
N VAL A 141 11.69 -12.10 1.42
CA VAL A 141 12.79 -11.90 2.38
C VAL A 141 12.29 -11.44 3.76
N TYR A 142 11.14 -10.76 3.81
CA TYR A 142 10.48 -10.29 5.02
C TYR A 142 9.27 -11.14 5.46
N GLY A 143 9.08 -12.34 4.90
CA GLY A 143 7.88 -13.13 5.15
C GLY A 143 6.67 -12.61 4.37
N ARG A 144 5.51 -12.50 5.04
CA ARG A 144 4.30 -11.84 4.53
C ARG A 144 3.56 -11.12 5.67
N ALA A 145 2.70 -10.17 5.34
CA ALA A 145 1.80 -9.55 6.31
C ALA A 145 0.56 -10.42 6.59
N GLU A 146 0.00 -10.31 7.80
CA GLU A 146 -1.21 -11.03 8.23
C GLU A 146 -2.40 -10.08 8.42
N SER A 147 -3.62 -10.63 8.42
CA SER A 147 -4.86 -9.82 8.45
C SER A 147 -5.15 -9.23 9.84
N PRO A 148 -5.39 -7.92 9.98
CA PRO A 148 -5.79 -7.32 11.25
C PRO A 148 -7.28 -7.56 11.57
N TYR A 149 -8.06 -8.15 10.64
CA TYR A 149 -9.48 -8.45 10.83
C TYR A 149 -9.71 -9.87 11.35
N ASN A 150 -9.14 -10.87 10.67
CA ASN A 150 -9.30 -12.27 11.04
C ASN A 150 -8.04 -13.06 10.70
N LYS A 151 -7.45 -13.73 11.70
CA LYS A 151 -6.20 -14.49 11.55
C LYS A 151 -6.32 -15.72 10.64
N ASP A 152 -7.55 -16.21 10.42
CA ASP A 152 -7.80 -17.42 9.65
C ASP A 152 -7.96 -17.15 8.13
N PHE A 153 -7.86 -15.88 7.71
CA PHE A 153 -8.01 -15.43 6.33
C PHE A 153 -6.87 -14.49 5.91
N LEU A 154 -6.54 -14.52 4.61
CA LEU A 154 -5.47 -13.71 4.04
C LEU A 154 -5.83 -12.22 4.00
N THR A 155 -4.83 -11.38 4.24
CA THR A 155 -4.98 -9.91 4.15
C THR A 155 -5.07 -9.38 2.72
N ALA A 156 -4.87 -10.23 1.71
CA ALA A 156 -5.02 -9.91 0.30
C ALA A 156 -5.33 -11.18 -0.52
N ALA A 157 -5.59 -11.01 -1.82
CA ALA A 157 -5.69 -12.13 -2.75
C ALA A 157 -4.34 -12.86 -2.89
N PHE A 158 -4.35 -14.19 -2.98
CA PHE A 158 -3.13 -14.99 -2.89
C PHE A 158 -2.20 -14.80 -4.10
N ALA A 159 -2.76 -14.69 -5.31
CA ALA A 159 -2.01 -14.63 -6.56
C ALA A 159 -1.74 -13.19 -7.05
N SER A 160 -2.55 -12.20 -6.66
CA SER A 160 -2.25 -10.78 -6.93
C SER A 160 -2.75 -9.86 -5.81
N GLY A 161 -1.89 -9.68 -4.82
CA GLY A 161 -2.17 -8.97 -3.58
C GLY A 161 -0.92 -8.37 -2.95
N SER A 162 0.07 -8.01 -3.78
CA SER A 162 1.43 -7.79 -3.29
C SER A 162 1.61 -6.57 -2.39
N SER A 163 0.67 -5.63 -2.33
CA SER A 163 0.67 -4.56 -1.30
C SER A 163 0.05 -5.02 0.03
N ASN A 164 0.25 -6.27 0.43
CA ASN A 164 -0.33 -6.87 1.62
C ASN A 164 0.05 -6.11 2.91
N GLY A 165 1.31 -5.69 3.05
CA GLY A 165 1.75 -4.89 4.19
C GLY A 165 1.12 -3.50 4.22
N SER A 166 0.99 -2.83 3.07
CA SER A 166 0.34 -1.51 2.96
C SER A 166 -1.15 -1.59 3.36
N GLY A 167 -1.85 -2.65 2.92
CA GLY A 167 -3.23 -2.92 3.32
C GLY A 167 -3.37 -3.11 4.83
N THR A 168 -2.60 -4.03 5.42
CA THR A 168 -2.63 -4.28 6.87
C THR A 168 -2.24 -3.04 7.68
N ALA A 169 -1.14 -2.36 7.34
CA ALA A 169 -0.62 -1.22 8.11
C ALA A 169 -1.58 -0.03 8.12
N THR A 170 -2.19 0.28 6.97
CA THR A 170 -3.15 1.40 6.87
C THR A 170 -4.42 1.10 7.68
N ALA A 171 -4.92 -0.13 7.61
CA ALA A 171 -6.14 -0.52 8.33
C ALA A 171 -5.92 -0.63 9.84
N ALA A 172 -4.76 -1.12 10.27
CA ALA A 172 -4.37 -1.22 11.67
C ALA A 172 -3.98 0.14 12.30
N SER A 173 -4.13 1.26 11.57
CA SER A 173 -3.69 2.58 12.02
C SER A 173 -2.22 2.57 12.47
N PHE A 174 -1.32 1.99 11.67
CA PHE A 174 0.13 2.07 11.86
C PHE A 174 0.74 3.33 11.25
N ALA A 175 -0.04 4.05 10.44
CA ALA A 175 0.22 5.40 9.99
C ALA A 175 -1.10 6.07 9.55
N ALA A 176 -1.04 7.35 9.17
CA ALA A 176 -2.22 8.07 8.68
C ALA A 176 -2.73 7.48 7.35
N PHE A 177 -1.81 7.15 6.44
CA PHE A 177 -2.08 6.53 5.14
C PHE A 177 -0.90 5.64 4.71
N GLY A 178 -1.10 4.84 3.67
CA GLY A 178 -0.07 4.00 3.07
C GLY A 178 0.02 4.19 1.55
N LEU A 179 1.16 3.82 0.97
CA LEU A 179 1.33 3.72 -0.49
C LEU A 179 1.49 2.26 -0.90
N GLY A 180 0.63 1.80 -1.81
CA GLY A 180 0.70 0.53 -2.52
C GLY A 180 1.05 0.72 -4.00
N GLU A 181 1.02 -0.37 -4.76
CA GLU A 181 1.32 -0.36 -6.20
C GLU A 181 0.64 -1.56 -6.85
N GLU A 182 0.12 -1.39 -8.08
CA GLU A 182 -0.69 -2.40 -8.75
C GLU A 182 -0.24 -2.69 -10.18
N THR A 183 -0.04 -3.99 -10.47
CA THR A 183 0.19 -4.55 -11.81
C THR A 183 -1.03 -5.32 -12.31
N TRP A 184 -1.65 -6.19 -11.50
CA TRP A 184 -2.96 -6.80 -11.81
C TRP A 184 -4.03 -6.34 -10.82
N SER A 185 -3.94 -6.75 -9.54
CA SER A 185 -4.85 -6.31 -8.46
C SER A 185 -4.19 -6.02 -7.12
N SER A 186 -2.86 -5.87 -7.11
CA SER A 186 -2.05 -5.70 -5.90
C SER A 186 -2.37 -4.47 -5.06
N GLY A 187 -3.14 -3.50 -5.52
CA GLY A 187 -3.69 -2.41 -4.72
C GLY A 187 -5.12 -2.68 -4.25
N ARG A 188 -6.02 -2.99 -5.18
CA ARG A 188 -7.45 -3.22 -4.88
C ARG A 188 -7.71 -4.44 -4.00
N ALA A 189 -6.97 -5.54 -4.18
CA ALA A 189 -7.19 -6.74 -3.40
C ALA A 189 -6.82 -6.54 -1.91
N PRO A 190 -5.64 -6.01 -1.54
CA PRO A 190 -5.36 -5.63 -0.16
C PRO A 190 -6.34 -4.59 0.39
N ALA A 191 -6.74 -3.60 -0.42
CA ALA A 191 -7.68 -2.59 0.04
C ALA A 191 -9.06 -3.17 0.39
N SER A 192 -9.57 -4.08 -0.44
CA SER A 192 -10.82 -4.80 -0.20
C SER A 192 -10.78 -5.59 1.12
N ASN A 193 -9.73 -6.39 1.31
CA ASN A 193 -9.58 -7.28 2.47
C ASN A 193 -9.20 -6.54 3.77
N ASN A 194 -8.99 -5.23 3.70
CA ASN A 194 -8.65 -4.37 4.84
C ASN A 194 -9.58 -3.16 5.05
N ALA A 195 -10.76 -3.16 4.39
CA ALA A 195 -11.75 -2.09 4.46
C ALA A 195 -11.16 -0.69 4.16
N LEU A 196 -10.33 -0.60 3.13
CA LEU A 196 -9.67 0.65 2.74
C LEU A 196 -10.29 1.26 1.49
N THR A 197 -9.94 2.52 1.30
CA THR A 197 -10.15 3.27 0.07
C THR A 197 -8.85 3.27 -0.74
N ALA A 198 -8.95 2.86 -2.00
CA ALA A 198 -7.83 2.76 -2.94
C ALA A 198 -8.19 3.39 -4.28
N TYR A 199 -7.23 4.07 -4.89
CA TYR A 199 -7.38 4.69 -6.21
C TYR A 199 -6.29 4.15 -7.14
N THR A 200 -6.71 3.50 -8.23
CA THR A 200 -5.81 3.10 -9.31
C THR A 200 -5.99 4.09 -10.47
N PRO A 201 -4.98 4.92 -10.76
CA PRO A 201 -5.11 6.00 -11.71
C PRO A 201 -5.15 5.53 -13.17
N SER A 202 -5.65 6.41 -14.04
CA SER A 202 -5.35 6.37 -15.46
C SER A 202 -3.84 6.48 -15.71
N ARG A 203 -3.39 6.00 -16.87
CA ARG A 203 -1.97 6.02 -17.29
C ARG A 203 -1.39 7.44 -17.17
N GLY A 204 -0.23 7.59 -16.54
CA GLY A 204 0.50 8.87 -16.46
C GLY A 204 -0.05 9.92 -15.48
N VAL A 205 -1.14 9.66 -14.74
CA VAL A 205 -1.64 10.61 -13.72
C VAL A 205 -0.68 10.72 -12.53
N ILE A 206 -0.14 9.60 -12.06
CA ILE A 206 0.88 9.54 -11.01
C ILE A 206 2.12 8.89 -11.59
N SER A 207 3.26 9.59 -11.54
CA SER A 207 4.53 9.05 -12.02
C SER A 207 4.93 7.83 -11.21
N VAL A 208 5.35 6.77 -11.91
CA VAL A 208 5.90 5.54 -11.31
C VAL A 208 7.43 5.58 -11.23
N ARG A 209 8.05 6.74 -11.50
CA ARG A 209 9.52 6.86 -11.44
C ARG A 209 10.03 6.56 -10.02
N GLY A 210 10.96 5.62 -9.97
CA GLY A 210 11.57 5.13 -8.73
C GLY A 210 10.74 4.08 -7.99
N ASN A 211 9.68 3.57 -8.61
CA ASN A 211 9.05 2.32 -8.21
C ASN A 211 9.70 1.15 -8.95
N TRP A 212 9.84 0.00 -8.28
CA TRP A 212 10.24 -1.25 -8.91
C TRP A 212 9.20 -1.69 -9.94
N PRO A 213 9.53 -1.77 -11.24
CA PRO A 213 8.60 -2.26 -12.26
C PRO A 213 8.38 -3.77 -12.13
N LEU A 214 7.23 -4.26 -12.59
CA LEU A 214 6.95 -5.69 -12.78
C LEU A 214 6.52 -5.96 -14.23
N VAL A 215 5.44 -5.34 -14.68
CA VAL A 215 5.02 -5.32 -16.08
C VAL A 215 4.76 -3.86 -16.45
N PRO A 216 5.71 -3.18 -17.13
CA PRO A 216 5.72 -1.72 -17.23
C PRO A 216 4.48 -1.09 -17.91
N THR A 217 3.78 -1.86 -18.73
CA THR A 217 2.51 -1.44 -19.36
C THR A 217 1.34 -1.39 -18.38
N MET A 218 1.46 -1.99 -17.20
CA MET A 218 0.38 -2.20 -16.25
C MET A 218 0.59 -1.48 -14.90
N ASP A 219 1.86 -1.23 -14.53
CA ASP A 219 2.24 -0.74 -13.21
C ASP A 219 1.72 0.68 -12.94
N VAL A 220 1.07 0.86 -11.78
CA VAL A 220 0.61 2.16 -11.27
C VAL A 220 0.79 2.29 -9.76
N VAL A 221 1.11 3.49 -9.30
CA VAL A 221 1.05 3.88 -7.88
C VAL A 221 -0.39 3.82 -7.37
N VAL A 222 -0.60 3.25 -6.18
CA VAL A 222 -1.93 3.14 -5.55
C VAL A 222 -1.90 3.63 -4.12
N PRO A 223 -2.42 4.82 -3.81
CA PRO A 223 -2.57 5.25 -2.43
C PRO A 223 -3.62 4.40 -1.69
N HIS A 224 -3.36 4.11 -0.41
CA HIS A 224 -4.27 3.44 0.50
C HIS A 224 -4.62 4.36 1.67
N THR A 225 -5.91 4.56 1.88
CA THR A 225 -6.44 5.45 2.92
C THR A 225 -7.64 4.81 3.62
N ARG A 226 -7.99 5.29 4.80
CA ARG A 226 -9.19 4.82 5.52
C ARG A 226 -10.47 5.52 5.07
N SER A 227 -10.37 6.59 4.30
CA SER A 227 -11.50 7.36 3.77
C SER A 227 -11.18 8.03 2.43
N ILE A 228 -12.20 8.31 1.62
CA ILE A 228 -12.07 9.15 0.41
C ILE A 228 -11.59 10.56 0.78
N ALA A 229 -11.98 11.10 1.93
CA ALA A 229 -11.50 12.42 2.34
C ALA A 229 -9.97 12.45 2.47
N ASP A 230 -9.38 11.44 3.11
CA ASP A 230 -7.92 11.29 3.22
C ASP A 230 -7.27 11.04 1.85
N MET A 231 -7.93 10.27 0.98
CA MET A 231 -7.48 10.06 -0.41
C MET A 231 -7.35 11.40 -1.16
N LEU A 232 -8.35 12.26 -1.06
CA LEU A 232 -8.35 13.55 -1.76
C LEU A 232 -7.28 14.52 -1.22
N GLU A 233 -7.04 14.52 0.09
CA GLU A 233 -5.93 15.25 0.71
C GLU A 233 -4.57 14.79 0.16
N LEU A 234 -4.39 13.48 0.03
CA LEU A 234 -3.15 12.89 -0.47
C LEU A 234 -2.94 13.18 -1.96
N LEU A 235 -3.98 13.03 -2.78
CA LEU A 235 -3.93 13.32 -4.22
C LEU A 235 -3.63 14.79 -4.51
N ASP A 236 -4.07 15.71 -3.64
CA ASP A 236 -3.75 17.13 -3.80
C ASP A 236 -2.22 17.39 -3.78
N VAL A 237 -1.47 16.55 -3.07
CA VAL A 237 0.00 16.61 -2.98
C VAL A 237 0.68 15.77 -4.06
N VAL A 238 0.30 14.51 -4.25
CA VAL A 238 1.12 13.57 -5.04
C VAL A 238 0.91 13.67 -6.54
N VAL A 239 -0.25 14.14 -7.02
CA VAL A 239 -0.53 14.24 -8.47
C VAL A 239 0.11 15.50 -9.03
N ALA A 240 1.26 15.42 -9.69
CA ALA A 240 1.89 16.56 -10.33
C ALA A 240 2.70 16.11 -11.54
N ASP A 241 3.04 17.05 -12.42
CA ASP A 241 3.96 16.77 -13.51
C ASP A 241 5.33 16.38 -12.96
N ASP A 242 5.87 15.28 -13.48
CA ASP A 242 7.24 14.86 -13.24
C ASP A 242 8.11 15.23 -14.45
N ALA A 243 9.13 16.06 -14.24
CA ALA A 243 9.97 16.56 -15.31
C ALA A 243 10.93 15.50 -15.87
N GLU A 244 11.22 14.45 -15.09
CA GLU A 244 12.00 13.29 -15.52
C GLU A 244 11.05 12.17 -15.92
N ALA A 245 11.25 11.59 -17.09
CA ALA A 245 10.40 10.52 -17.62
C ALA A 245 11.00 9.13 -17.40
N ARG A 246 12.34 9.01 -17.29
CA ARG A 246 13.03 7.73 -17.09
C ARG A 246 12.43 6.95 -15.92
N GLY A 247 12.23 5.64 -16.12
CA GLY A 247 11.58 4.75 -15.15
C GLY A 247 10.05 4.80 -15.18
N ASP A 248 9.43 5.65 -16.01
CA ASP A 248 7.97 5.67 -16.22
C ASP A 248 7.65 5.31 -17.68
N PHE A 249 7.31 4.04 -17.90
CA PHE A 249 7.14 3.47 -19.24
C PHE A 249 6.17 4.26 -20.12
N TRP A 250 4.99 4.61 -19.59
CA TRP A 250 3.96 5.29 -20.37
C TRP A 250 4.36 6.71 -20.76
N ARG A 251 5.24 7.36 -19.98
CA ARG A 251 5.76 8.70 -20.30
C ARG A 251 6.99 8.70 -21.19
N VAL A 252 7.77 7.61 -21.26
CA VAL A 252 8.95 7.51 -22.14
C VAL A 252 8.64 6.95 -23.52
N GLN A 253 7.61 6.09 -23.63
CA GLN A 253 7.28 5.47 -24.91
C GLN A 253 6.82 6.50 -25.95
N PRO A 254 7.20 6.37 -27.24
CA PRO A 254 6.91 7.39 -28.27
C PRO A 254 5.67 7.10 -29.14
N TRP A 255 4.90 6.03 -28.87
CA TRP A 255 3.90 5.52 -29.81
C TRP A 255 2.46 5.94 -29.52
N VAL A 256 2.16 6.28 -28.26
CA VAL A 256 0.86 6.71 -27.77
C VAL A 256 1.02 8.03 -27.01
N ASP A 257 0.20 9.04 -27.28
CA ASP A 257 0.26 10.29 -26.55
C ASP A 257 -0.38 10.13 -25.16
N ILE A 258 0.36 10.45 -24.10
CA ILE A 258 -0.12 10.45 -22.72
C ILE A 258 -0.28 11.90 -22.23
N PRO A 259 -1.48 12.30 -21.75
CA PRO A 259 -1.68 13.65 -21.21
C PRO A 259 -0.85 13.89 -19.96
N LYS A 260 -0.49 15.15 -19.72
CA LYS A 260 0.21 15.55 -18.50
C LYS A 260 -0.70 15.45 -17.29
N ALA A 261 -0.16 15.03 -16.14
CA ALA A 261 -0.90 14.97 -14.87
C ALA A 261 -1.56 16.31 -14.52
N SER A 262 -0.88 17.45 -14.76
CA SER A 262 -1.41 18.80 -14.55
C SER A 262 -2.64 19.15 -15.38
N THR A 263 -2.82 18.50 -16.53
CA THR A 263 -3.99 18.68 -17.40
C THR A 263 -5.18 17.80 -17.01
N LEU A 264 -4.92 16.72 -16.27
CA LEU A 264 -5.90 15.72 -15.87
C LEU A 264 -6.47 15.99 -14.48
N ARG A 265 -5.64 16.49 -13.56
CA ARG A 265 -6.07 16.76 -12.18
C ARG A 265 -7.00 17.98 -12.09
N PRO A 266 -7.96 18.00 -11.15
CA PRO A 266 -8.68 19.21 -10.81
C PRO A 266 -7.75 20.23 -10.13
N ALA A 267 -8.19 21.48 -10.06
CA ALA A 267 -7.48 22.54 -9.33
C ALA A 267 -7.27 22.19 -7.84
N SER A 268 -8.23 21.48 -7.25
CA SER A 268 -8.11 20.89 -5.91
C SER A 268 -8.99 19.64 -5.82
N TYR A 269 -8.40 18.53 -5.39
CA TYR A 269 -9.08 17.28 -5.08
C TYR A 269 -9.96 17.43 -3.82
N THR A 270 -9.46 18.12 -2.80
CA THR A 270 -10.23 18.36 -1.56
C THR A 270 -11.46 19.25 -1.74
N ALA A 271 -11.53 20.02 -2.84
CA ALA A 271 -12.68 20.83 -3.22
C ALA A 271 -13.74 20.09 -4.06
N LEU A 272 -13.52 18.81 -4.38
CA LEU A 272 -14.44 18.06 -5.24
C LEU A 272 -15.83 17.88 -4.59
N PRO A 273 -16.93 18.14 -5.32
CA PRO A 273 -18.27 18.04 -4.79
C PRO A 273 -18.69 16.57 -4.68
N LEU A 274 -18.49 15.98 -3.51
CA LEU A 274 -18.88 14.59 -3.28
C LEU A 274 -20.40 14.42 -3.16
N GLN A 275 -21.11 15.41 -2.59
CA GLN A 275 -22.53 15.23 -2.27
C GLN A 275 -23.43 15.30 -3.50
N GLY A 276 -24.18 14.22 -3.74
CA GLY A 276 -25.13 14.13 -4.83
C GLY A 276 -24.48 13.80 -6.18
N ALA A 277 -23.21 13.43 -6.21
CA ALA A 277 -22.50 13.02 -7.42
C ALA A 277 -23.10 11.76 -8.07
N LEU A 278 -23.81 10.92 -7.30
CA LEU A 278 -24.53 9.74 -7.78
C LEU A 278 -25.94 10.04 -8.31
N LYS A 279 -26.49 11.24 -8.07
CA LYS A 279 -27.85 11.57 -8.49
C LYS A 279 -27.98 11.57 -10.00
N GLY A 280 -28.87 10.73 -10.52
CA GLY A 280 -29.12 10.58 -11.95
C GLY A 280 -28.04 9.78 -12.70
N LYS A 281 -27.07 9.20 -11.99
CA LYS A 281 -26.05 8.34 -12.60
C LYS A 281 -26.60 6.97 -12.92
N ARG A 282 -26.14 6.37 -14.02
CA ARG A 282 -26.52 5.02 -14.43
C ARG A 282 -25.30 4.11 -14.35
N LEU A 283 -25.33 3.16 -13.43
CA LEU A 283 -24.20 2.31 -13.06
C LEU A 283 -24.45 0.87 -13.51
N GLY A 284 -23.53 0.34 -14.31
CA GLY A 284 -23.58 -1.07 -14.73
C GLY A 284 -23.00 -1.98 -13.65
N VAL A 285 -23.66 -3.09 -13.33
CA VAL A 285 -23.09 -4.19 -12.55
C VAL A 285 -22.93 -5.43 -13.43
N PRO A 286 -21.70 -5.95 -13.64
CA PRO A 286 -21.48 -7.16 -14.40
C PRO A 286 -22.13 -8.37 -13.71
N LYS A 287 -23.01 -9.08 -14.44
CA LYS A 287 -23.68 -10.30 -13.94
C LYS A 287 -22.70 -11.35 -13.41
N MET A 288 -21.51 -11.44 -14.03
CA MET A 288 -20.45 -12.38 -13.68
C MET A 288 -19.93 -12.24 -12.24
N TYR A 289 -20.04 -11.06 -11.62
CA TYR A 289 -19.53 -10.82 -10.26
C TYR A 289 -20.60 -10.86 -9.17
N ILE A 290 -21.85 -11.16 -9.55
CA ILE A 290 -22.99 -11.18 -8.63
C ILE A 290 -23.80 -12.49 -8.71
N GLY A 291 -23.19 -13.54 -9.26
CA GLY A 291 -23.76 -14.88 -9.34
C GLY A 291 -24.95 -14.98 -10.30
N LYS A 292 -24.97 -14.18 -11.37
CA LYS A 292 -26.07 -14.09 -12.34
C LYS A 292 -25.68 -14.38 -13.78
N ASP A 293 -24.45 -14.83 -14.02
CA ASP A 293 -23.97 -15.18 -15.35
C ASP A 293 -23.99 -16.69 -15.54
N ASP A 294 -24.94 -17.16 -16.35
CA ASP A 294 -25.14 -18.56 -16.72
C ASP A 294 -24.44 -18.93 -18.04
N GLY A 295 -23.83 -17.94 -18.72
CA GLY A 295 -23.21 -18.13 -20.03
C GLY A 295 -21.70 -18.39 -20.01
N ALA A 296 -21.03 -18.20 -18.87
CA ALA A 296 -19.58 -18.39 -18.74
C ALA A 296 -19.21 -19.88 -18.60
N ASP A 297 -18.15 -20.32 -19.28
CA ASP A 297 -17.63 -21.70 -19.22
C ASP A 297 -17.18 -22.09 -17.80
N ARG A 298 -16.67 -21.09 -17.05
CA ARG A 298 -16.20 -21.23 -15.66
C ARG A 298 -16.70 -20.04 -14.83
N PRO A 299 -17.94 -20.09 -14.33
CA PRO A 299 -18.53 -18.96 -13.61
C PRO A 299 -17.80 -18.68 -12.30
N ILE A 300 -17.80 -17.41 -11.88
CA ILE A 300 -17.20 -16.97 -10.62
C ILE A 300 -18.15 -17.29 -9.46
N GLU A 301 -17.64 -18.06 -8.50
CA GLU A 301 -18.36 -18.40 -7.27
C GLU A 301 -18.22 -17.27 -6.24
N THR A 302 -19.16 -16.31 -6.27
CA THR A 302 -19.18 -15.23 -5.28
C THR A 302 -19.80 -15.71 -3.96
N ARG A 303 -19.09 -15.47 -2.86
CA ARG A 303 -19.52 -15.86 -1.50
C ARG A 303 -20.90 -15.27 -1.17
N ALA A 304 -21.75 -16.06 -0.52
CA ALA A 304 -23.11 -15.65 -0.19
C ALA A 304 -23.17 -14.35 0.65
N SER A 305 -22.26 -14.16 1.61
CA SER A 305 -22.20 -12.93 2.42
C SER A 305 -21.68 -11.72 1.63
N VAL A 306 -20.84 -11.92 0.60
CA VAL A 306 -20.47 -10.86 -0.36
C VAL A 306 -21.68 -10.47 -1.20
N LEU A 307 -22.47 -11.42 -1.68
CA LEU A 307 -23.70 -11.15 -2.43
C LEU A 307 -24.73 -10.37 -1.60
N GLU A 308 -24.80 -10.64 -0.29
CA GLU A 308 -25.70 -9.87 0.58
C GLU A 308 -25.23 -8.43 0.77
N LEU A 309 -23.93 -8.21 0.97
CA LEU A 309 -23.36 -6.86 1.02
C LEU A 309 -23.52 -6.13 -0.32
N TRP A 310 -23.39 -6.83 -1.45
CA TRP A 310 -23.69 -6.28 -2.77
C TRP A 310 -25.15 -5.82 -2.87
N ARG A 311 -26.12 -6.64 -2.47
CA ARG A 311 -27.54 -6.25 -2.48
C ARG A 311 -27.80 -5.02 -1.62
N GLN A 312 -27.10 -4.88 -0.48
CA GLN A 312 -27.17 -3.67 0.33
C GLN A 312 -26.55 -2.46 -0.39
N ALA A 313 -25.37 -2.61 -0.99
CA ALA A 313 -24.71 -1.54 -1.73
C ALA A 313 -25.54 -1.07 -2.93
N ALA A 314 -26.17 -1.98 -3.66
CA ALA A 314 -27.07 -1.64 -4.76
C ALA A 314 -28.27 -0.79 -4.28
N ARG A 315 -28.87 -1.12 -3.13
CA ARG A 315 -29.93 -0.30 -2.51
C ARG A 315 -29.42 1.07 -2.09
N ASP A 316 -28.21 1.15 -1.53
CA ASP A 316 -27.60 2.42 -1.12
C ASP A 316 -27.35 3.33 -2.33
N LEU A 317 -26.80 2.79 -3.42
CA LEU A 317 -26.60 3.50 -4.68
C LEU A 317 -27.94 4.03 -5.24
N GLN A 318 -28.98 3.21 -5.22
CA GLN A 318 -30.32 3.61 -5.63
C GLN A 318 -30.91 4.71 -4.74
N ALA A 319 -30.72 4.61 -3.42
CA ALA A 319 -31.16 5.64 -2.47
C ALA A 319 -30.44 6.99 -2.65
N LEU A 320 -29.20 6.96 -3.15
CA LEU A 320 -28.43 8.15 -3.54
C LEU A 320 -28.84 8.72 -4.91
N GLY A 321 -29.80 8.07 -5.59
CA GLY A 321 -30.38 8.54 -6.83
C GLY A 321 -29.71 8.00 -8.09
N ALA A 322 -28.85 6.99 -7.97
CA ALA A 322 -28.31 6.28 -9.13
C ALA A 322 -29.29 5.18 -9.60
N GLU A 323 -29.25 4.87 -10.88
CA GLU A 323 -29.84 3.65 -11.44
C GLU A 323 -28.77 2.57 -11.50
N VAL A 324 -29.05 1.38 -10.97
CA VAL A 324 -28.13 0.23 -11.02
C VAL A 324 -28.71 -0.81 -11.98
N VAL A 325 -27.95 -1.17 -13.01
CA VAL A 325 -28.41 -2.05 -14.09
C VAL A 325 -27.48 -3.24 -14.28
N GLU A 326 -28.04 -4.43 -14.33
CA GLU A 326 -27.30 -5.66 -14.61
C GLU A 326 -26.90 -5.71 -16.07
N VAL A 327 -25.63 -6.01 -16.34
CA VAL A 327 -25.04 -5.95 -17.67
C VAL A 327 -24.11 -7.13 -17.92
N ASP A 328 -23.89 -7.45 -19.19
CA ASP A 328 -22.73 -8.24 -19.61
C ASP A 328 -21.45 -7.40 -19.49
N PHE A 329 -20.27 -8.00 -19.70
CA PHE A 329 -19.02 -7.28 -19.53
C PHE A 329 -17.97 -7.65 -20.58
N PRO A 330 -18.13 -7.13 -21.82
CA PRO A 330 -17.34 -7.57 -22.98
C PRO A 330 -15.85 -7.32 -22.81
N VAL A 331 -15.44 -6.29 -22.07
CA VAL A 331 -14.01 -6.03 -21.80
C VAL A 331 -13.32 -7.19 -21.07
N VAL A 332 -14.04 -7.95 -20.24
CA VAL A 332 -13.52 -9.16 -19.59
C VAL A 332 -13.77 -10.38 -20.46
N SER A 333 -15.00 -10.55 -20.95
CA SER A 333 -15.37 -11.74 -21.74
C SER A 333 -14.56 -11.88 -23.03
N ASN A 334 -14.29 -10.78 -23.74
CA ASN A 334 -13.39 -10.79 -24.91
C ASN A 334 -11.95 -11.08 -24.51
N TYR A 335 -11.46 -10.48 -23.42
CA TYR A 335 -10.09 -10.63 -22.97
C TYR A 335 -9.79 -12.08 -22.57
N GLU A 336 -10.70 -12.72 -21.84
CA GLU A 336 -10.52 -14.07 -21.29
C GLU A 336 -11.06 -15.17 -22.19
N ARG A 337 -11.88 -14.82 -23.20
CA ARG A 337 -12.66 -15.78 -24.01
C ARG A 337 -13.45 -16.73 -23.12
N ASP A 338 -14.20 -16.15 -22.18
CA ASP A 338 -14.88 -16.88 -21.11
C ASP A 338 -16.14 -17.64 -21.55
N ARG A 339 -16.58 -17.46 -22.81
CA ARG A 339 -17.79 -18.06 -23.38
C ARG A 339 -17.69 -18.24 -24.90
N PRO A 340 -18.52 -19.12 -25.51
CA PRO A 340 -18.49 -19.38 -26.94
C PRO A 340 -18.73 -18.13 -27.81
N GLY A 341 -17.87 -17.93 -28.80
CA GLY A 341 -17.99 -16.87 -29.81
C GLY A 341 -17.22 -15.59 -29.49
N GLU A 342 -16.76 -15.41 -28.25
CA GLU A 342 -15.92 -14.25 -27.89
C GLU A 342 -14.52 -14.36 -28.51
N ARG A 343 -14.00 -13.22 -28.94
CA ARG A 343 -12.70 -13.12 -29.62
C ARG A 343 -11.81 -12.13 -28.89
N SER A 344 -10.60 -12.58 -28.56
CA SER A 344 -9.61 -11.73 -27.90
C SER A 344 -9.13 -10.59 -28.80
N MET A 345 -8.47 -9.60 -28.20
CA MET A 345 -7.82 -8.51 -28.95
C MET A 345 -6.82 -9.03 -30.01
N VAL A 346 -6.19 -10.18 -29.77
CA VAL A 346 -5.31 -10.85 -30.75
C VAL A 346 -6.15 -11.49 -31.85
N ASP A 347 -7.20 -12.23 -31.50
CA ASP A 347 -8.07 -12.88 -32.50
C ASP A 347 -8.73 -11.85 -33.43
N ARG A 348 -9.02 -10.65 -32.92
CA ARG A 348 -9.59 -9.51 -33.67
C ARG A 348 -8.54 -8.69 -34.44
N GLY A 349 -7.25 -9.02 -34.31
CA GLY A 349 -6.16 -8.31 -34.98
C GLY A 349 -5.87 -6.90 -34.45
N LEU A 350 -6.31 -6.58 -33.22
CA LEU A 350 -6.00 -5.29 -32.59
C LEU A 350 -4.59 -5.29 -32.00
N VAL A 351 -4.16 -6.42 -31.46
CA VAL A 351 -2.84 -6.61 -30.84
C VAL A 351 -2.11 -7.73 -31.58
N PRO A 352 -0.82 -7.56 -31.95
CA PRO A 352 -0.04 -8.63 -32.57
C PRO A 352 0.09 -9.87 -31.66
N PRO A 353 0.05 -11.09 -32.20
CA PRO A 353 0.13 -12.31 -31.39
C PRO A 353 1.45 -12.43 -30.60
N GLU A 354 2.54 -11.84 -31.08
CA GLU A 354 3.84 -11.84 -30.41
C GLU A 354 3.91 -10.82 -29.26
N PHE A 355 3.00 -9.84 -29.20
CA PHE A 355 3.09 -8.73 -28.24
C PHE A 355 3.18 -9.21 -26.79
N ALA A 356 2.34 -10.16 -26.38
CA ALA A 356 2.33 -10.66 -25.00
C ALA A 356 3.68 -11.26 -24.58
N GLU A 357 4.37 -11.95 -25.50
CA GLU A 357 5.70 -12.49 -25.24
C GLU A 357 6.75 -11.36 -25.11
N ARG A 358 6.67 -10.34 -25.97
CA ARG A 358 7.57 -9.17 -25.93
C ARG A 358 7.36 -8.31 -24.69
N GLU A 359 6.11 -8.13 -24.29
CA GLU A 359 5.71 -7.40 -23.09
C GLU A 359 6.22 -8.10 -21.83
N ILE A 360 5.95 -9.40 -21.68
CA ILE A 360 6.32 -10.10 -20.45
C ILE A 360 7.83 -10.34 -20.35
N TRP A 361 8.54 -10.56 -21.46
CA TRP A 361 9.97 -10.83 -21.42
C TRP A 361 10.81 -9.60 -21.71
N ASP A 362 10.82 -9.15 -22.96
CA ASP A 362 11.80 -8.17 -23.44
C ASP A 362 11.60 -6.82 -22.74
N LEU A 363 10.35 -6.37 -22.58
CA LEU A 363 10.02 -5.10 -21.95
C LEU A 363 10.22 -5.13 -20.43
N SER A 364 9.82 -6.20 -19.74
CA SER A 364 10.08 -6.36 -18.31
C SER A 364 11.59 -6.37 -18.02
N ILE A 365 12.38 -7.13 -18.79
CA ILE A 365 13.85 -7.16 -18.68
C ILE A 365 14.45 -5.77 -18.88
N TRP A 366 14.01 -5.04 -19.91
CA TRP A 366 14.44 -3.66 -20.15
C TRP A 366 14.17 -2.77 -18.93
N SER A 367 12.98 -2.84 -18.35
CA SER A 367 12.60 -1.97 -17.23
C SER A 367 13.36 -2.29 -15.93
N TRP A 368 13.62 -3.57 -15.65
CA TRP A 368 14.38 -3.99 -14.46
C TRP A 368 15.85 -3.59 -14.58
N ASP A 369 16.43 -3.78 -15.77
CA ASP A 369 17.79 -3.34 -16.06
C ASP A 369 17.91 -1.82 -15.96
N ASP A 370 16.97 -1.05 -16.53
CA ASP A 370 16.96 0.41 -16.42
C ASP A 370 16.79 0.88 -14.98
N PHE A 371 15.92 0.24 -14.19
CA PHE A 371 15.73 0.56 -12.77
C PHE A 371 17.03 0.39 -11.98
N LEU A 372 17.73 -0.74 -12.13
CA LEU A 372 19.00 -1.00 -11.45
C LEU A 372 20.09 -0.01 -11.89
N ARG A 373 20.20 0.26 -13.20
CA ARG A 373 21.13 1.26 -13.74
C ARG A 373 20.81 2.67 -13.26
N ALA A 374 19.54 3.03 -13.12
CA ALA A 374 19.10 4.31 -12.58
C ALA A 374 19.38 4.41 -11.07
N ASN A 375 19.27 3.30 -10.33
CA ASN A 375 19.65 3.25 -8.93
C ASN A 375 21.16 3.40 -8.74
N ALA A 376 21.98 2.90 -9.67
CA ALA A 376 23.44 3.08 -9.68
C ALA A 376 24.14 2.57 -8.40
N ASP A 377 23.68 1.43 -7.87
CA ASP A 377 24.39 0.72 -6.81
C ASP A 377 25.59 -0.04 -7.44
N PRO A 378 26.84 0.21 -7.02
CA PRO A 378 28.00 -0.48 -7.57
C PRO A 378 28.00 -2.01 -7.35
N ALA A 379 27.30 -2.51 -6.34
CA ALA A 379 27.23 -3.95 -6.05
C ALA A 379 26.25 -4.68 -6.96
N ILE A 380 25.21 -4.00 -7.45
CA ILE A 380 24.21 -4.52 -8.38
C ILE A 380 24.00 -3.50 -9.51
N PRO A 381 25.00 -3.31 -10.39
CA PRO A 381 24.98 -2.22 -11.37
C PRO A 381 23.93 -2.40 -12.48
N ASP A 382 23.48 -3.64 -12.70
CA ASP A 382 22.51 -4.00 -13.73
C ASP A 382 21.89 -5.40 -13.50
N LEU A 383 20.90 -5.77 -14.32
CA LEU A 383 20.16 -7.02 -14.14
C LEU A 383 21.02 -8.26 -14.39
N ALA A 384 22.00 -8.18 -15.29
CA ALA A 384 22.89 -9.30 -15.61
C ALA A 384 23.79 -9.71 -14.42
N SER A 385 24.01 -8.78 -13.47
CA SER A 385 24.80 -9.00 -12.26
C SER A 385 24.06 -9.72 -11.12
N VAL A 386 22.73 -9.85 -11.22
CA VAL A 386 21.87 -10.37 -10.13
C VAL A 386 21.98 -11.90 -10.01
N ASP A 387 21.91 -12.42 -8.78
CA ASP A 387 21.74 -13.85 -8.53
C ASP A 387 20.28 -14.26 -8.79
N GLY A 388 20.02 -14.74 -10.01
CA GLY A 388 18.67 -15.09 -10.48
C GLY A 388 17.93 -16.08 -9.57
N ALA A 389 18.64 -17.04 -8.97
CA ALA A 389 18.03 -18.06 -8.11
C ALA A 389 17.47 -17.47 -6.79
N LYS A 390 17.94 -16.29 -6.39
CA LYS A 390 17.48 -15.58 -5.20
C LYS A 390 16.34 -14.60 -5.48
N ILE A 391 15.95 -14.39 -6.74
CA ILE A 391 14.93 -13.39 -7.08
C ILE A 391 13.58 -13.77 -6.45
N PHE A 392 13.12 -15.00 -6.64
CA PHE A 392 11.87 -15.48 -6.05
C PHE A 392 11.95 -16.96 -5.65
N PRO A 393 12.78 -17.30 -4.65
CA PRO A 393 12.89 -18.66 -4.16
C PRO A 393 11.60 -19.10 -3.45
N GLN A 394 11.20 -20.35 -3.71
CA GLN A 394 10.07 -20.96 -3.01
C GLN A 394 10.47 -21.31 -1.56
N PRO A 395 9.71 -20.87 -0.54
CA PRO A 395 10.01 -21.21 0.84
C PRO A 395 9.75 -22.71 1.11
N PRO A 396 10.53 -23.36 2.00
CA PRO A 396 10.34 -24.77 2.32
C PRO A 396 8.92 -25.09 2.79
N GLY A 397 8.32 -26.13 2.24
CA GLY A 397 6.99 -26.62 2.62
C GLY A 397 5.81 -25.89 1.96
N ALA A 398 6.05 -24.82 1.19
CA ALA A 398 4.98 -24.17 0.44
C ALA A 398 4.51 -25.04 -0.75
N LEU A 399 3.21 -24.99 -1.01
CA LEU A 399 2.58 -25.54 -2.20
C LEU A 399 3.02 -24.73 -3.43
N ARG A 400 3.04 -25.39 -4.59
CA ARG A 400 3.34 -24.74 -5.87
C ARG A 400 2.24 -23.77 -6.29
N ASP A 401 2.64 -22.61 -6.79
CA ASP A 401 1.75 -21.62 -7.37
C ASP A 401 1.01 -22.15 -8.63
N ARG A 402 -0.18 -21.62 -8.91
CA ARG A 402 -1.10 -22.16 -9.95
C ARG A 402 -1.41 -21.16 -11.06
N TYR A 403 -0.38 -20.49 -11.59
CA TYR A 403 -0.51 -19.51 -12.68
C TYR A 403 -0.75 -20.13 -14.07
N GLY A 404 -0.68 -21.47 -14.23
CA GLY A 404 -0.93 -22.18 -15.51
C GLY A 404 0.19 -23.14 -15.91
N GLU A 405 0.19 -23.61 -17.17
CA GLU A 405 1.09 -24.65 -17.70
C GLU A 405 2.52 -24.17 -18.04
N ALA A 406 2.78 -22.86 -18.07
CA ALA A 406 4.12 -22.32 -18.27
C ALA A 406 4.71 -21.89 -16.92
N ASP A 407 5.75 -22.59 -16.47
CA ASP A 407 6.57 -22.15 -15.34
C ASP A 407 7.32 -20.87 -15.73
N PHE A 408 6.72 -19.74 -15.37
CA PHE A 408 7.36 -18.44 -15.48
C PHE A 408 8.40 -18.28 -14.36
N ASP A 409 9.67 -18.48 -14.70
CA ASP A 409 10.80 -18.36 -13.79
C ASP A 409 11.52 -17.03 -14.00
N LEU A 410 11.46 -16.14 -12.99
CA LEU A 410 12.12 -14.83 -13.00
C LEU A 410 13.65 -14.92 -13.12
N ALA A 411 14.27 -16.06 -12.77
CA ALA A 411 15.71 -16.24 -13.00
C ALA A 411 16.08 -16.16 -14.50
N GLN A 412 15.14 -16.46 -15.40
CA GLN A 412 15.36 -16.34 -16.84
C GLN A 412 15.51 -14.88 -17.30
N TYR A 413 15.01 -13.89 -16.55
CA TYR A 413 15.27 -12.48 -16.86
C TYR A 413 16.77 -12.18 -16.81
N VAL A 414 17.46 -12.68 -15.79
CA VAL A 414 18.91 -12.54 -15.64
C VAL A 414 19.65 -13.25 -16.78
N GLU A 415 19.27 -14.49 -17.09
CA GLU A 415 19.93 -15.27 -18.15
C GLU A 415 19.75 -14.66 -19.55
N ARG A 416 18.61 -14.00 -19.81
CA ARG A 416 18.38 -13.24 -21.03
C ARG A 416 19.15 -11.90 -21.01
N ALA A 417 19.15 -11.18 -19.89
CA ALA A 417 19.90 -9.93 -19.75
C ALA A 417 21.41 -10.11 -19.98
N LYS A 418 21.99 -11.23 -19.55
CA LYS A 418 23.40 -11.61 -19.85
C LYS A 418 23.71 -11.72 -21.34
N ARG A 419 22.72 -11.95 -22.20
CA ARG A 419 22.86 -12.00 -23.67
C ARG A 419 22.67 -10.62 -24.32
N GLY A 420 22.25 -9.63 -23.53
CA GLY A 420 21.95 -8.27 -23.97
C GLY A 420 20.52 -7.89 -23.64
N VAL A 421 20.34 -6.62 -23.26
CA VAL A 421 19.03 -6.00 -23.04
C VAL A 421 18.72 -5.14 -24.25
N ALA A 422 17.59 -5.40 -24.90
CA ALA A 422 17.15 -4.62 -26.06
C ALA A 422 16.83 -3.18 -25.63
N ARG A 423 17.08 -2.22 -26.53
CA ARG A 423 16.55 -0.87 -26.37
C ARG A 423 15.04 -0.90 -26.57
N LEU A 424 14.32 -0.03 -25.85
CA LEU A 424 12.86 0.06 -25.93
C LEU A 424 12.34 0.16 -27.37
N GLU A 425 12.96 0.99 -28.22
CA GLU A 425 12.50 1.20 -29.60
C GLU A 425 12.74 -0.01 -30.52
N ASP A 426 13.67 -0.90 -30.13
CA ASP A 426 14.07 -2.06 -30.90
C ASP A 426 13.28 -3.33 -30.49
N ILE A 427 12.48 -3.26 -29.42
CA ILE A 427 11.62 -4.39 -29.00
C ILE A 427 10.48 -4.53 -30.03
N PRO A 428 10.37 -5.67 -30.75
CA PRO A 428 9.35 -5.85 -31.76
C PRO A 428 7.94 -5.71 -31.19
N THR A 429 7.00 -5.28 -32.04
CA THR A 429 5.55 -5.23 -31.80
C THR A 429 5.06 -4.39 -30.62
N ILE A 430 5.92 -3.81 -29.76
CA ILE A 430 5.49 -2.99 -28.61
C ILE A 430 4.63 -1.82 -29.06
N GLY A 431 5.10 -0.98 -30.00
CA GLY A 431 4.36 0.19 -30.46
C GLY A 431 2.99 -0.13 -31.09
N GLU A 432 2.86 -1.28 -31.78
CA GLU A 432 1.58 -1.76 -32.32
C GLU A 432 0.69 -2.31 -31.21
N GLY A 433 1.25 -3.08 -30.28
CA GLY A 433 0.55 -3.60 -29.12
C GLY A 433 -0.02 -2.51 -28.23
N LEU A 434 0.74 -1.46 -27.91
CA LEU A 434 0.22 -0.33 -27.11
C LEU A 434 -1.00 0.32 -27.76
N LYS A 435 -0.94 0.59 -29.07
CA LYS A 435 -2.08 1.13 -29.82
C LYS A 435 -3.27 0.16 -29.81
N GLY A 436 -2.99 -1.14 -29.89
CA GLY A 436 -3.98 -2.21 -29.77
C GLY A 436 -4.65 -2.28 -28.40
N LEU A 437 -3.91 -2.07 -27.31
CA LEU A 437 -4.46 -2.00 -25.94
C LEU A 437 -5.40 -0.79 -25.79
N GLU A 438 -4.98 0.38 -26.26
CA GLU A 438 -5.81 1.59 -26.23
C GLU A 438 -7.09 1.43 -27.09
N ALA A 439 -6.96 0.81 -28.28
CA ALA A 439 -8.10 0.49 -29.13
C ALA A 439 -9.05 -0.53 -28.47
N THR A 440 -8.50 -1.54 -27.80
CA THR A 440 -9.27 -2.55 -27.07
C THR A 440 -10.06 -1.91 -25.92
N ARG A 441 -9.43 -1.05 -25.10
CA ARG A 441 -10.14 -0.29 -24.06
C ARG A 441 -11.28 0.54 -24.66
N ARG A 442 -11.00 1.27 -25.75
CA ARG A 442 -11.99 2.14 -26.39
C ARG A 442 -13.23 1.34 -26.82
N VAL A 443 -13.03 0.26 -27.58
CA VAL A 443 -14.13 -0.54 -28.13
C VAL A 443 -14.89 -1.30 -27.03
N ASP A 444 -14.16 -2.05 -26.19
CA ASP A 444 -14.80 -3.00 -25.29
C ASP A 444 -15.30 -2.37 -23.98
N PHE A 445 -14.86 -1.16 -23.66
CA PHE A 445 -15.23 -0.48 -22.42
C PHE A 445 -15.84 0.90 -22.65
N GLU A 446 -15.13 1.82 -23.29
CA GLU A 446 -15.57 3.23 -23.37
C GLU A 446 -16.79 3.41 -24.31
N ASP A 447 -16.72 2.84 -25.52
CA ASP A 447 -17.80 2.85 -26.51
C ASP A 447 -18.97 2.01 -26.01
N TRP A 448 -18.68 0.88 -25.34
CA TRP A 448 -19.70 0.05 -24.71
C TRP A 448 -20.45 0.78 -23.58
N LEU A 449 -19.74 1.49 -22.69
CA LEU A 449 -20.36 2.34 -21.67
C LEU A 449 -21.28 3.38 -22.32
N HIS A 450 -20.79 4.05 -23.36
CA HIS A 450 -21.56 5.04 -24.10
C HIS A 450 -22.81 4.44 -24.75
N ALA A 451 -22.68 3.31 -25.47
CA ALA A 451 -23.79 2.63 -26.12
C ALA A 451 -24.89 2.18 -25.13
N ASN A 452 -24.49 1.80 -23.92
CA ASN A 452 -25.41 1.39 -22.85
C ASN A 452 -25.83 2.55 -21.93
N ARG A 453 -25.38 3.78 -22.21
CA ARG A 453 -25.65 5.00 -21.42
C ARG A 453 -25.24 4.85 -19.96
N LEU A 454 -24.10 4.21 -19.71
CA LEU A 454 -23.54 4.01 -18.38
C LEU A 454 -22.52 5.10 -18.06
N ASP A 455 -22.59 5.66 -16.85
CA ASP A 455 -21.59 6.58 -16.32
C ASP A 455 -20.36 5.83 -15.79
N ALA A 456 -20.55 4.65 -15.20
CA ALA A 456 -19.49 3.81 -14.66
C ALA A 456 -19.96 2.35 -14.47
N VAL A 457 -19.02 1.47 -14.18
CA VAL A 457 -19.26 0.10 -13.71
C VAL A 457 -19.02 0.04 -12.20
N VAL A 458 -19.87 -0.69 -11.48
CA VAL A 458 -19.71 -1.01 -10.05
C VAL A 458 -19.76 -2.52 -9.83
N LEU A 459 -18.87 -3.03 -8.97
CA LEU A 459 -18.78 -4.46 -8.68
C LEU A 459 -18.17 -4.73 -7.29
N PRO A 460 -18.51 -5.86 -6.64
CA PRO A 460 -17.70 -6.35 -5.51
C PRO A 460 -16.23 -6.47 -5.94
N ALA A 461 -15.32 -5.96 -5.12
CA ALA A 461 -13.90 -5.94 -5.46
C ALA A 461 -13.29 -7.35 -5.56
N VAL A 462 -13.76 -8.28 -4.72
CA VAL A 462 -13.40 -9.70 -4.74
C VAL A 462 -14.67 -10.55 -4.59
N ALA A 463 -14.61 -11.80 -5.05
CA ALA A 463 -15.70 -12.77 -4.93
C ALA A 463 -15.72 -13.49 -3.57
N ASP A 464 -14.55 -13.75 -2.97
CA ASP A 464 -14.34 -14.40 -1.68
C ASP A 464 -12.95 -14.02 -1.12
N VAL A 465 -12.58 -14.52 0.06
CA VAL A 465 -11.24 -14.34 0.65
C VAL A 465 -10.61 -15.70 0.93
N GLY A 466 -9.35 -15.89 0.49
CA GLY A 466 -8.61 -17.13 0.72
C GLY A 466 -8.28 -17.37 2.20
N PRO A 467 -8.33 -18.62 2.71
CA PRO A 467 -7.89 -18.93 4.06
C PRO A 467 -6.38 -18.69 4.26
N ALA A 468 -5.98 -18.35 5.48
CA ALA A 468 -4.59 -17.96 5.79
C ALA A 468 -3.56 -19.08 5.57
N ASP A 469 -3.96 -20.35 5.63
CA ASP A 469 -3.08 -21.51 5.42
C ASP A 469 -3.01 -21.98 3.95
N ALA A 470 -3.49 -21.18 2.99
CA ALA A 470 -3.53 -21.53 1.56
C ALA A 470 -2.16 -21.82 0.93
N ASP A 471 -1.07 -21.40 1.55
CA ASP A 471 0.30 -21.71 1.11
C ASP A 471 0.74 -23.13 1.47
N VAL A 472 0.08 -23.82 2.40
CA VAL A 472 0.49 -25.17 2.87
C VAL A 472 -0.65 -26.18 2.89
N ASN A 473 -1.90 -25.73 2.82
CA ASN A 473 -3.09 -26.56 2.85
C ASN A 473 -3.76 -26.61 1.47
N GLU A 474 -3.80 -27.81 0.88
CA GLU A 474 -4.32 -28.06 -0.45
C GLU A 474 -5.81 -27.69 -0.62
N ALA A 475 -6.62 -27.83 0.43
CA ALA A 475 -8.03 -27.43 0.39
C ALA A 475 -8.19 -25.91 0.41
N SER A 476 -7.43 -25.22 1.25
CA SER A 476 -7.39 -23.76 1.31
C SER A 476 -6.82 -23.15 0.03
N ALA A 477 -5.78 -23.76 -0.52
CA ALA A 477 -5.19 -23.38 -1.81
C ALA A 477 -6.24 -23.42 -2.92
N ARG A 478 -7.03 -24.51 -3.03
CA ARG A 478 -8.13 -24.56 -4.01
C ARG A 478 -9.09 -23.39 -3.88
N LEU A 479 -9.42 -22.96 -2.66
CA LEU A 479 -10.31 -21.81 -2.44
C LEU A 479 -9.66 -20.49 -2.85
N ALA A 480 -8.40 -20.28 -2.44
CA ALA A 480 -7.64 -19.06 -2.70
C ALA A 480 -7.27 -18.88 -4.19
N TRP A 481 -7.18 -19.96 -4.97
CA TRP A 481 -6.86 -19.94 -6.40
C TRP A 481 -8.09 -19.92 -7.33
N ARG A 482 -9.32 -19.79 -6.81
CA ARG A 482 -10.54 -19.62 -7.62
C ARG A 482 -10.57 -18.25 -8.30
N ASN A 483 -11.17 -18.20 -9.49
CA ASN A 483 -11.42 -16.93 -10.18
C ASN A 483 -12.26 -15.98 -9.29
N GLY A 484 -11.91 -14.70 -9.28
CA GLY A 484 -12.46 -13.69 -8.36
C GLY A 484 -11.93 -13.74 -6.91
N THR A 485 -11.15 -14.76 -6.51
CA THR A 485 -10.50 -14.86 -5.19
C THR A 485 -8.97 -14.76 -5.30
N TRP A 486 -8.39 -15.37 -6.32
CA TRP A 486 -6.94 -15.40 -6.55
C TRP A 486 -6.35 -14.03 -6.93
N VAL A 487 -7.17 -13.24 -7.62
CA VAL A 487 -6.97 -11.88 -8.12
C VAL A 487 -8.30 -11.18 -7.91
N ALA A 488 -8.29 -9.87 -7.68
CA ALA A 488 -9.54 -9.10 -7.60
C ALA A 488 -10.36 -9.23 -8.89
N ASN A 489 -11.69 -9.09 -8.78
CA ASN A 489 -12.59 -9.19 -9.92
C ASN A 489 -12.14 -8.29 -11.08
N GLY A 490 -12.18 -8.84 -12.29
CA GLY A 490 -11.66 -8.27 -13.55
C GLY A 490 -10.22 -8.63 -13.88
N ASN A 491 -9.56 -9.44 -13.05
CA ASN A 491 -8.26 -10.06 -13.35
C ASN A 491 -7.23 -9.03 -13.86
N LEU A 492 -6.69 -9.23 -15.07
CA LEU A 492 -5.66 -8.39 -15.67
C LEU A 492 -6.21 -7.13 -16.36
N VAL A 493 -7.51 -7.11 -16.66
CA VAL A 493 -8.14 -6.19 -17.62
C VAL A 493 -7.96 -4.73 -17.23
N TRP A 494 -8.17 -4.40 -15.96
CA TRP A 494 -8.13 -3.01 -15.49
C TRP A 494 -6.78 -2.36 -15.75
N ARG A 495 -5.71 -3.09 -15.48
CA ARG A 495 -4.34 -2.56 -15.56
C ARG A 495 -3.79 -2.67 -16.96
N HIS A 496 -3.97 -3.82 -17.62
CA HIS A 496 -3.50 -4.01 -18.99
C HIS A 496 -4.13 -2.99 -19.95
N LEU A 497 -5.40 -2.63 -19.74
CA LEU A 497 -6.09 -1.65 -20.56
C LEU A 497 -6.04 -0.21 -20.01
N GLY A 498 -5.48 0.03 -18.83
CA GLY A 498 -5.36 1.38 -18.25
C GLY A 498 -6.71 2.00 -17.83
N ILE A 499 -7.63 1.19 -17.32
CA ILE A 499 -8.97 1.60 -16.87
C ILE A 499 -8.90 2.05 -15.41
N PRO A 500 -9.11 3.34 -15.08
CA PRO A 500 -9.03 3.82 -13.70
C PRO A 500 -10.11 3.21 -12.82
N THR A 501 -9.78 3.01 -11.54
CA THR A 501 -10.74 2.51 -10.56
C THR A 501 -10.63 3.22 -9.21
N VAL A 502 -11.74 3.29 -8.49
CA VAL A 502 -11.76 3.66 -7.07
C VAL A 502 -12.47 2.56 -6.29
N THR A 503 -11.80 1.96 -5.32
CA THR A 503 -12.39 0.98 -4.40
C THR A 503 -12.67 1.67 -3.07
N VAL A 504 -13.87 1.47 -2.53
CA VAL A 504 -14.30 1.93 -1.19
C VAL A 504 -14.89 0.77 -0.40
N PRO A 505 -14.95 0.82 0.94
CA PRO A 505 -15.53 -0.26 1.73
C PRO A 505 -17.00 -0.52 1.38
N MET A 506 -17.35 -1.77 1.06
CA MET A 506 -18.75 -2.20 0.86
C MET A 506 -19.37 -2.70 2.17
N GLY A 507 -18.56 -3.31 3.03
CA GLY A 507 -18.93 -3.75 4.37
C GLY A 507 -18.08 -4.91 4.86
N THR A 508 -18.50 -5.53 5.97
CA THR A 508 -17.83 -6.69 6.58
C THR A 508 -18.73 -7.93 6.47
N MET A 509 -18.18 -9.02 5.94
CA MET A 509 -18.87 -10.29 5.79
C MET A 509 -19.25 -10.85 7.16
N VAL A 510 -20.55 -11.08 7.39
CA VAL A 510 -21.09 -11.45 8.72
C VAL A 510 -20.65 -12.83 9.21
N ASP A 511 -20.25 -13.71 8.30
CA ASP A 511 -19.92 -15.10 8.58
C ASP A 511 -18.44 -15.33 8.90
N ILE A 512 -17.53 -14.49 8.37
CA ILE A 512 -16.08 -14.63 8.58
C ILE A 512 -15.40 -13.37 9.12
N GLY A 513 -16.11 -12.25 9.28
CA GLY A 513 -15.56 -11.02 9.83
C GLY A 513 -14.54 -10.30 8.94
N MET A 514 -14.38 -10.73 7.68
CA MET A 514 -13.50 -10.08 6.70
C MET A 514 -14.24 -8.97 5.95
N PRO A 515 -13.60 -7.82 5.67
CA PRO A 515 -14.18 -6.79 4.84
C PRO A 515 -14.13 -7.14 3.34
N VAL A 516 -14.96 -6.44 2.57
CA VAL A 516 -14.95 -6.46 1.11
C VAL A 516 -15.22 -5.07 0.55
N GLY A 517 -14.53 -4.71 -0.52
CA GLY A 517 -14.67 -3.44 -1.21
C GLY A 517 -15.76 -3.45 -2.29
N LEU A 518 -16.23 -2.26 -2.64
CA LEU A 518 -17.01 -1.94 -3.84
C LEU A 518 -16.09 -1.14 -4.76
N THR A 519 -15.85 -1.66 -5.97
CA THR A 519 -15.00 -1.00 -6.98
C THR A 519 -15.87 -0.27 -7.98
N PHE A 520 -15.59 1.02 -8.18
CA PHE A 520 -16.06 1.85 -9.28
C PHE A 520 -14.99 1.86 -10.37
N ALA A 521 -15.37 1.61 -11.62
CA ALA A 521 -14.48 1.68 -12.78
C ALA A 521 -15.13 2.55 -13.88
N GLY A 522 -14.34 3.36 -14.56
CA GLY A 522 -14.82 4.33 -15.54
C GLY A 522 -13.80 4.63 -16.61
N LYS A 523 -14.18 5.50 -17.55
CA LYS A 523 -13.38 5.80 -18.74
C LYS A 523 -11.99 6.29 -18.37
N ALA A 524 -11.00 5.99 -19.20
CA ALA A 524 -9.66 6.55 -19.00
C ALA A 524 -9.76 8.09 -18.96
N TYR A 525 -9.04 8.67 -18.01
CA TYR A 525 -8.95 10.10 -17.74
C TYR A 525 -10.23 10.77 -17.18
N ASP A 526 -11.26 9.98 -16.82
CA ASP A 526 -12.45 10.46 -16.09
C ASP A 526 -12.35 10.19 -14.57
N ASP A 527 -11.12 10.14 -14.06
CA ASP A 527 -10.78 9.79 -12.68
C ASP A 527 -11.49 10.68 -11.64
N THR A 528 -11.68 11.97 -11.96
CA THR A 528 -12.38 12.92 -11.08
C THR A 528 -13.85 12.51 -10.89
N ALA A 529 -14.55 12.13 -11.95
CA ALA A 529 -15.93 11.66 -11.83
C ALA A 529 -16.01 10.40 -10.98
N LEU A 530 -15.08 9.46 -11.16
CA LEU A 530 -15.00 8.25 -10.35
C LEU A 530 -14.77 8.54 -8.86
N LEU A 531 -13.80 9.40 -8.53
CA LEU A 531 -13.53 9.83 -7.16
C LEU A 531 -14.76 10.47 -6.51
N THR A 532 -15.50 11.31 -7.25
CA THR A 532 -16.72 11.93 -6.71
C THR A 532 -17.86 10.94 -6.50
N MET A 533 -18.09 10.00 -7.42
CA MET A 533 -19.13 8.97 -7.27
C MET A 533 -18.83 8.03 -6.09
N ALA A 534 -17.59 7.54 -5.98
CA ALA A 534 -17.16 6.71 -4.87
C ALA A 534 -17.21 7.47 -3.54
N GLY A 535 -16.81 8.75 -3.53
CA GLY A 535 -16.90 9.62 -2.37
C GLY A 535 -18.34 9.94 -1.93
N ASP A 536 -19.29 10.01 -2.87
CA ASP A 536 -20.70 10.15 -2.55
C ASP A 536 -21.23 8.92 -1.79
N TYR A 537 -20.92 7.74 -2.32
CA TYR A 537 -21.26 6.47 -1.71
C TYR A 537 -20.63 6.32 -0.32
N GLU A 538 -19.31 6.51 -0.18
CA GLU A 538 -18.61 6.29 1.09
C GLU A 538 -19.09 7.28 2.17
N ARG A 539 -19.21 8.57 1.83
CA ARG A 539 -19.68 9.61 2.76
C ARG A 539 -21.07 9.29 3.32
N ALA A 540 -21.97 8.78 2.48
CA ALA A 540 -23.34 8.46 2.85
C ALA A 540 -23.45 7.16 3.66
N THR A 541 -22.65 6.14 3.32
CA THR A 541 -22.82 4.77 3.85
C THR A 541 -21.90 4.42 5.00
N LYS A 542 -20.69 5.01 5.06
CA LYS A 542 -19.67 4.82 6.12
C LYS A 542 -19.47 3.34 6.52
N ARG A 543 -19.28 2.48 5.52
CA ARG A 543 -19.24 1.00 5.68
C ARG A 543 -17.95 0.45 6.29
N ARG A 544 -16.91 1.28 6.49
CA ARG A 544 -15.66 0.86 7.12
C ARG A 544 -15.91 0.45 8.58
N THR A 545 -15.21 -0.59 9.02
CA THR A 545 -15.12 -1.01 10.43
C THR A 545 -13.65 -1.03 10.85
N ALA A 546 -13.34 -0.63 12.08
CA ALA A 546 -11.98 -0.75 12.63
C ALA A 546 -11.62 -2.23 12.82
N PRO A 547 -10.38 -2.66 12.54
CA PRO A 547 -10.00 -4.06 12.70
C PRO A 547 -10.03 -4.48 14.19
N PRO A 548 -10.73 -5.58 14.56
CA PRO A 548 -10.89 -5.98 15.95
C PRO A 548 -9.61 -6.47 16.62
N ARG A 549 -8.59 -6.90 15.85
CA ARG A 549 -7.33 -7.43 16.42
C ARG A 549 -6.34 -6.36 16.84
N THR A 550 -6.58 -5.10 16.48
CA THR A 550 -5.66 -3.97 16.74
C THR A 550 -6.38 -2.81 17.43
N PRO A 551 -6.96 -3.02 18.64
CA PRO A 551 -7.67 -1.99 19.37
C PRO A 551 -6.76 -0.79 19.71
N ALA A 552 -7.36 0.28 20.25
CA ALA A 552 -6.60 1.42 20.76
C ALA A 552 -5.75 1.02 21.97
N LEU A 553 -4.49 1.46 21.99
CA LEU A 553 -3.60 1.39 23.14
C LEU A 553 -3.86 2.59 24.08
N ALA A 554 -3.41 2.49 25.32
CA ALA A 554 -3.65 3.55 26.32
C ALA A 554 -3.07 4.92 25.94
N ASP A 555 -1.94 4.97 25.22
CA ASP A 555 -1.32 6.23 24.76
C ASP A 555 -1.79 6.65 23.35
N ASP A 556 -2.80 6.00 22.76
CA ASP A 556 -3.38 6.42 21.47
C ASP A 556 -4.35 7.61 21.61
N VAL A 557 -4.44 8.22 22.80
CA VAL A 557 -5.38 9.29 23.12
C VAL A 557 -4.64 10.52 23.64
N PHE A 558 -4.80 11.65 22.96
CA PHE A 558 -4.20 12.94 23.33
C PHE A 558 -5.28 13.90 23.81
N ALA A 559 -5.26 14.22 25.10
CA ALA A 559 -6.26 15.06 25.73
C ALA A 559 -6.17 16.52 25.26
N ALA A 560 -7.32 17.12 25.00
CA ALA A 560 -7.43 18.53 24.70
C ALA A 560 -7.02 19.41 25.90
N GLY A 561 -6.26 20.48 25.65
CA GLY A 561 -5.96 21.49 26.68
C GLY A 561 -4.61 21.36 27.37
N SER A 562 -3.70 20.53 26.87
CA SER A 562 -2.27 20.59 27.22
C SER A 562 -1.55 21.83 26.63
N GLY A 563 -2.33 22.83 26.16
CA GLY A 563 -1.93 24.04 25.45
C GLY A 563 -0.61 24.60 25.95
N VAL A 564 0.42 24.27 25.20
CA VAL A 564 1.79 24.68 25.46
C VAL A 564 1.91 26.18 25.25
N ARG A 565 2.55 26.90 26.19
CA ARG A 565 2.96 28.29 25.98
C ARG A 565 3.98 28.30 24.82
N ARG A 566 3.58 28.86 23.67
CA ARG A 566 4.46 29.02 22.50
C ARG A 566 5.58 30.01 22.85
N GLY A 567 6.74 29.50 23.25
CA GLY A 567 8.00 30.23 23.21
C GLY A 567 8.52 30.23 21.77
N ALA A 568 8.77 31.42 21.20
CA ALA A 568 9.42 31.54 19.90
C ALA A 568 10.94 31.54 20.10
N GLY A 569 11.66 30.62 19.46
CA GLY A 569 13.12 30.67 19.37
C GLY A 569 13.92 29.79 20.34
N ASP A 570 13.32 28.84 21.05
CA ASP A 570 14.04 27.96 21.97
C ASP A 570 14.86 26.88 21.22
N ALA A 571 16.06 26.58 21.73
CA ALA A 571 16.97 25.60 21.14
C ALA A 571 16.35 24.18 21.18
N PRO A 572 16.55 23.32 20.17
CA PRO A 572 16.14 21.93 20.26
C PRO A 572 16.91 21.20 21.37
N PHE A 573 16.32 20.16 21.94
CA PHE A 573 17.02 19.17 22.76
C PHE A 573 16.91 17.80 22.09
N ALA A 574 17.88 16.94 22.33
CA ALA A 574 18.00 15.62 21.71
C ALA A 574 17.97 14.50 22.76
N LEU A 575 17.59 13.31 22.31
CA LEU A 575 17.63 12.09 23.10
C LEU A 575 18.77 11.18 22.66
N LYS A 576 19.58 10.75 23.62
CA LYS A 576 20.54 9.67 23.43
C LYS A 576 20.02 8.43 24.14
N LEU A 577 19.45 7.51 23.37
CA LEU A 577 18.89 6.25 23.86
C LEU A 577 19.84 5.10 23.55
N THR A 578 20.09 4.23 24.54
CA THR A 578 20.82 2.98 24.35
C THR A 578 20.10 1.84 25.08
N ALA A 579 20.12 0.65 24.49
CA ALA A 579 19.55 -0.55 25.08
C ALA A 579 20.44 -1.78 24.84
N GLU A 580 20.68 -2.56 25.89
CA GLU A 580 21.49 -3.77 25.84
C GLU A 580 20.66 -4.96 26.32
N THR A 581 20.65 -6.03 25.51
CA THR A 581 19.99 -7.30 25.86
C THR A 581 21.01 -8.28 26.41
N VAL A 582 20.69 -8.88 27.56
CA VAL A 582 21.45 -9.99 28.14
C VAL A 582 20.55 -11.23 28.15
N HIS A 583 20.95 -12.24 27.39
CA HIS A 583 20.26 -13.53 27.32
C HIS A 583 20.60 -14.37 28.56
N ALA A 584 19.58 -14.79 29.32
CA ALA A 584 19.72 -15.53 30.56
C ALA A 584 18.71 -16.69 30.64
N GLY A 585 19.10 -17.84 30.08
CA GLY A 585 18.27 -19.05 30.11
C GLY A 585 16.99 -18.89 29.28
N ASP A 586 15.84 -18.89 29.94
CA ASP A 586 14.50 -18.73 29.36
C ASP A 586 14.01 -17.27 29.34
N THR A 587 14.86 -16.33 29.76
CA THR A 587 14.54 -14.90 29.80
C THR A 587 15.62 -14.04 29.15
N ASP A 588 15.18 -12.92 28.59
CA ASP A 588 16.03 -11.86 28.07
C ASP A 588 15.84 -10.61 28.91
N GLU A 589 16.93 -10.06 29.40
CA GLU A 589 16.91 -8.86 30.23
C GLU A 589 17.45 -7.66 29.46
N ILE A 590 16.64 -6.61 29.33
CA ILE A 590 16.98 -5.41 28.57
C ILE A 590 17.26 -4.27 29.55
N ALA A 591 18.51 -3.80 29.56
CA ALA A 591 18.93 -2.62 30.29
C ALA A 591 18.85 -1.39 29.38
N ILE A 592 18.20 -0.32 29.87
CA ILE A 592 17.92 0.89 29.10
C ILE A 592 18.60 2.08 29.77
N ALA A 593 19.28 2.90 28.98
CA ALA A 593 19.78 4.20 29.39
C ALA A 593 19.32 5.27 28.40
N LEU A 594 18.85 6.39 28.94
CA LEU A 594 18.41 7.56 28.18
C LEU A 594 19.07 8.80 28.77
N GLU A 595 19.61 9.66 27.92
CA GLU A 595 20.18 10.97 28.28
C GLU A 595 19.50 12.07 27.45
N ILE A 596 19.16 13.18 28.10
CA ILE A 596 18.58 14.37 27.47
C ILE A 596 19.65 15.46 27.38
N GLU A 597 19.89 15.99 26.17
CA GLU A 597 20.92 16.99 25.90
C GLU A 597 20.38 18.20 25.09
N PRO A 598 20.48 19.44 25.61
CA PRO A 598 20.90 19.80 26.96
C PRO A 598 19.90 19.31 28.03
N ALA A 599 20.30 19.34 29.29
CA ALA A 599 19.46 18.90 30.40
C ALA A 599 18.13 19.69 30.47
N GLU A 600 17.00 18.98 30.39
CA GLU A 600 15.65 19.56 30.54
C GLU A 600 15.02 19.08 31.85
N SER A 601 15.19 19.86 32.91
CA SER A 601 14.94 19.46 34.31
C SER A 601 13.46 19.19 34.68
N GLU A 602 12.53 19.43 33.76
CA GLU A 602 11.09 19.18 33.93
C GLU A 602 10.47 18.41 32.75
N ALA A 603 11.30 17.78 31.89
CA ALA A 603 10.77 17.00 30.78
C ALA A 603 10.04 15.74 31.26
N THR A 604 8.83 15.51 30.73
CA THR A 604 8.13 14.25 30.90
C THR A 604 8.73 13.20 29.97
N VAL A 605 9.19 12.09 30.52
CA VAL A 605 9.81 11.00 29.76
C VAL A 605 8.89 9.78 29.73
N LYS A 606 8.64 9.25 28.53
CA LYS A 606 7.98 7.96 28.31
C LYS A 606 8.96 7.04 27.60
N VAL A 607 9.13 5.83 28.11
CA VAL A 607 9.95 4.78 27.49
C VAL A 607 9.12 3.52 27.39
N HIS A 608 9.15 2.86 26.24
CA HIS A 608 8.48 1.60 26.01
C HIS A 608 9.43 0.57 25.42
N VAL A 609 9.23 -0.69 25.77
CA VAL A 609 9.88 -1.85 25.13
C VAL A 609 8.78 -2.73 24.58
N ASN A 610 8.86 -3.02 23.28
CA ASN A 610 7.86 -3.83 22.60
C ASN A 610 6.42 -3.29 22.74
N GLY A 611 6.32 -1.95 22.85
CA GLY A 611 5.06 -1.24 23.06
C GLY A 611 4.55 -1.21 24.50
N GLU A 612 5.25 -1.86 25.44
CA GLU A 612 4.91 -1.87 26.87
C GLU A 612 5.72 -0.81 27.65
N PRO A 613 5.08 -0.06 28.56
CA PRO A 613 5.76 1.00 29.30
C PRO A 613 6.82 0.45 30.26
N VAL A 614 7.98 1.12 30.35
CA VAL A 614 9.05 0.81 31.29
C VAL A 614 9.19 1.91 32.33
N ILE A 615 9.30 1.51 33.60
CA ILE A 615 9.55 2.44 34.70
C ILE A 615 11.02 2.88 34.63
N MET A 616 11.22 4.18 34.44
CA MET A 616 12.55 4.80 34.39
C MET A 616 12.88 5.50 35.71
N ARG A 617 14.09 5.26 36.24
CA ARG A 617 14.64 5.99 37.39
C ARG A 617 15.47 7.17 36.90
N ALA A 618 15.10 8.38 37.32
CA ALA A 618 15.80 9.61 36.97
C ALA A 618 17.01 9.89 37.89
N GLY A 619 18.05 10.48 37.31
CA GLY A 619 19.25 10.96 38.00
C GLY A 619 19.88 12.12 37.23
N GLY A 620 19.38 13.34 37.45
CA GLY A 620 19.73 14.51 36.64
C GLY A 620 19.10 14.43 35.25
N ASN A 621 19.88 14.62 34.19
CA ASN A 621 19.45 14.48 32.80
C ASN A 621 19.50 13.03 32.27
N ARG A 622 19.78 12.05 33.14
CA ARG A 622 19.93 10.64 32.81
C ARG A 622 18.81 9.82 33.43
N TYR A 623 18.32 8.86 32.67
CA TYR A 623 17.26 7.93 33.06
C TYR A 623 17.72 6.50 32.81
N ARG A 624 17.42 5.60 33.76
CA ARG A 624 17.76 4.18 33.64
C ARG A 624 16.55 3.31 33.93
N GLY A 625 16.33 2.30 33.11
CA GLY A 625 15.25 1.33 33.25
C GLY A 625 15.73 -0.07 32.95
N ARG A 626 14.92 -1.06 33.33
CA ARG A 626 15.17 -2.47 33.03
C ARG A 626 13.84 -3.20 32.86
N ILE A 627 13.80 -4.14 31.93
CA ILE A 627 12.67 -5.06 31.75
C ILE A 627 13.20 -6.47 31.48
N VAL A 628 12.43 -7.47 31.90
CA VAL A 628 12.70 -8.88 31.62
C VAL A 628 11.59 -9.39 30.73
N LEU A 629 11.96 -10.06 29.63
CA LEU A 629 11.06 -10.64 28.65
C LEU A 629 11.33 -12.14 28.54
N PRO A 630 10.36 -12.97 28.10
CA PRO A 630 10.65 -14.36 27.74
C PRO A 630 11.65 -14.41 26.58
N ALA A 631 12.62 -15.33 26.62
CA ALA A 631 13.63 -15.46 25.56
C ALA A 631 13.02 -15.81 24.19
N ALA A 632 11.83 -16.43 24.19
CA ALA A 632 11.05 -16.69 22.98
C ALA A 632 10.74 -15.42 22.17
N THR A 633 10.77 -14.24 22.80
CA THR A 633 10.58 -12.94 22.15
C THR A 633 11.59 -12.69 21.03
N HIS A 634 12.83 -13.18 21.19
CA HIS A 634 13.91 -13.02 20.21
C HIS A 634 14.19 -14.30 19.41
N GLN A 635 13.27 -15.28 19.44
CA GLN A 635 13.44 -16.57 18.74
C GLN A 635 12.44 -16.77 17.59
N GLY A 636 11.43 -15.91 17.47
CA GLY A 636 10.42 -16.01 16.42
C GLY A 636 10.96 -15.62 15.04
N PHE A 637 10.80 -16.50 14.06
CA PHE A 637 11.13 -16.24 12.66
C PHE A 637 9.89 -15.80 11.89
N HIS A 638 9.98 -14.64 11.23
CA HIS A 638 8.98 -14.14 10.28
C HIS A 638 9.32 -14.52 8.84
N SER A 639 10.57 -14.89 8.59
CA SER A 639 11.14 -15.22 7.28
C SER A 639 12.21 -16.29 7.45
N VAL A 640 12.38 -17.14 6.43
CA VAL A 640 13.49 -18.11 6.38
C VAL A 640 14.80 -17.48 5.90
N TRP A 641 14.76 -16.24 5.40
CA TRP A 641 15.92 -15.51 4.86
C TRP A 641 16.46 -14.44 5.82
N ARG A 642 15.74 -14.10 6.90
CA ARG A 642 16.18 -13.13 7.91
C ARG A 642 16.15 -13.71 9.32
N GLY A 643 16.97 -13.13 10.20
CA GLY A 643 16.97 -13.44 11.63
C GLY A 643 15.67 -13.03 12.33
N SER A 644 15.55 -13.37 13.61
CA SER A 644 14.44 -12.92 14.46
C SER A 644 14.53 -11.42 14.74
N TYR A 645 13.36 -10.77 14.85
CA TYR A 645 13.30 -9.36 15.24
C TYR A 645 13.80 -9.18 16.67
N GLY A 646 14.61 -8.15 16.87
CA GLY A 646 14.99 -7.68 18.19
C GLY A 646 13.83 -6.94 18.87
N SER A 647 13.99 -6.69 20.17
CA SER A 647 13.10 -5.78 20.89
C SER A 647 13.34 -4.35 20.46
N ILE A 648 12.27 -3.60 20.26
CA ILE A 648 12.32 -2.18 19.93
C ILE A 648 12.05 -1.38 21.19
N VAL A 649 13.05 -0.57 21.59
CA VAL A 649 12.94 0.40 22.68
C VAL A 649 12.66 1.76 22.09
N THR A 650 11.59 2.41 22.52
CA THR A 650 11.23 3.77 22.10
C THR A 650 11.27 4.70 23.30
N ALA A 651 11.72 5.94 23.08
CA ALA A 651 11.74 6.98 24.09
C ALA A 651 11.19 8.28 23.52
N ILE A 652 10.36 8.96 24.31
CA ILE A 652 9.85 10.30 24.03
C ILE A 652 10.13 11.15 25.27
N ALA A 653 10.63 12.36 25.06
CA ALA A 653 10.66 13.38 26.09
C ALA A 653 9.93 14.63 25.60
N LYS A 654 9.15 15.24 26.50
CA LYS A 654 8.41 16.47 26.23
C LYS A 654 8.70 17.49 27.32
N SER A 655 9.20 18.65 26.94
CA SER A 655 9.44 19.76 27.86
C SER A 655 8.13 20.47 28.26
N PRO A 656 8.13 21.27 29.34
CA PRO A 656 6.98 22.11 29.72
C PRO A 656 6.58 23.14 28.66
N ASP A 657 7.53 23.61 27.85
CA ASP A 657 7.31 24.47 26.67
C ASP A 657 6.93 23.68 25.40
N GLY A 658 6.62 22.39 25.58
CA GLY A 658 6.07 21.45 24.63
C GLY A 658 6.99 21.04 23.48
N ARG A 659 8.26 21.43 23.48
CA ARG A 659 9.25 20.80 22.60
C ARG A 659 9.26 19.31 22.90
N ALA A 660 9.32 18.49 21.86
CA ALA A 660 9.34 17.05 21.97
C ALA A 660 10.54 16.52 21.18
N ALA A 661 11.17 15.48 21.72
CA ALA A 661 12.23 14.73 21.04
C ALA A 661 11.94 13.24 21.19
N GLY A 662 12.30 12.48 20.15
CA GLY A 662 12.03 11.05 20.07
C GLY A 662 13.24 10.26 19.64
N ALA A 663 13.35 9.02 20.12
CA ALA A 663 14.38 8.09 19.69
C ALA A 663 13.86 6.66 19.77
N TYR A 664 14.42 5.78 18.92
CA TYR A 664 14.27 4.34 19.08
C TYR A 664 15.61 3.62 18.89
N VAL A 665 15.73 2.44 19.47
CA VAL A 665 16.84 1.50 19.25
C VAL A 665 16.32 0.07 19.22
N VAL A 666 17.02 -0.81 18.51
CA VAL A 666 16.73 -2.26 18.47
C VAL A 666 17.82 -3.02 19.21
N THR A 667 17.45 -4.06 19.95
CA THR A 667 18.39 -4.90 20.72
C THR A 667 17.92 -6.36 20.80
N GLY A 668 18.85 -7.31 20.87
CA GLY A 668 18.52 -8.74 20.98
C GLY A 668 18.12 -9.43 19.67
N GLY A 669 18.25 -8.77 18.51
CA GLY A 669 17.92 -9.34 17.20
C GLY A 669 18.14 -8.34 16.07
N ILE A 670 17.57 -8.62 14.90
CA ILE A 670 17.60 -7.71 13.75
C ILE A 670 16.57 -6.59 13.86
N GLU A 671 16.83 -5.48 13.19
CA GLU A 671 15.88 -4.36 12.97
C GLU A 671 14.75 -4.71 11.99
#